data_AF-A0A1H2KJ01-F1
#
_entry.id   AF-A0A1H2KJ01-F1
#
_cell.length_a   1.000
_cell.length_b   1.000
_cell.length_c   1.000
_cell.angle_alpha   90.00
_cell.angle_beta   90.00
_cell.angle_gamma   90.00
#
_symmetry.space_group_name_H-M   'P 1'
#
loop_
_entity.id
_entity.type
_entity.pdbx_description
1 polymer ?
#
loop_
_entity_poly.entity_id
_entity_poly.type
_entity_poly.pdbx_seq_one_letter_code
_entity_poly.pdbx_strand_id
1 'polypeptide(L)'
;MSGPNLLFVFADQHRWCDLGCYGNAEVSTPHLDRFAGQALRFEQCVSNTPLCVPARAALLTGTFGRTHRAVANDLPIDPRVESIAGVLAAAGHRTGYIGKWHLAGVPRDRTVPAHARLGFQEWKAHNCHHDYDAAGYHDEDEAPHRLAGYEPAGQTDLAIDFIDRHRDRPWAQYLSWGPPHDPYDTAPAAHRDRYSGRDLALRPNVPEHVAPTRSTRLTRDDVRRDLAGYYAHISALDEQFGRLIEALERTGQRDDTIVVYTSDHGDLLGSQGRTGKQLPYEESVRIPLLVSWPGVVRTGATAEPIGQVDLPVTLLGLLGRRFSSPVDGADLHRLLVDETAAGRDACYLANPVPCHQAEDRGDREWRAIRTRRHTFARSAGDDGHLLFDNVEDPYQLTNLVDDPAHAAVRAELRAALDDLILEHDVLLPWEDYVHHLGLTDAWNASQAHFGRPTLTRRGARNARSSEERTSGGETRSITGALGTIEVPASPQQIVSVGQYRDTDAAMALGVVPLLSPDLSQFIPGGIAPWVQPELDGQELNIVDVTEMPFEAIAELAPDLILATDRNRLEEEYEQLSQIAPTLSYAEGYNQDDWTTTTTRIGEALGRPDDAERVIAETNEAIEAAKSTYPQLAGLTFTLGPVTGDGTVNTINSTADASAEFLAQLGMVLSPAVTSLPSSGIPGRAIISPEELELLDADVLLLTFNTPDAQTTLEANELFQQIPAVQQGRYVALDLPTALAIGFPSALSIRYGLDQVLPKVAAALA
;
A
#
# COMPACT_ATOMS: atom_id res chain seq x y z
N MET A 1 6.28 -22.79 -30.96
CA MET A 1 7.61 -22.98 -30.37
C MET A 1 7.42 -22.97 -28.86
N SER A 2 8.02 -23.91 -28.13
CA SER A 2 8.15 -23.79 -26.68
C SER A 2 8.85 -22.46 -26.37
N GLY A 3 8.38 -21.68 -25.39
CA GLY A 3 9.02 -20.40 -25.03
C GLY A 3 10.46 -20.60 -24.54
N PRO A 4 11.26 -19.54 -24.38
CA PRO A 4 12.60 -19.63 -23.78
C PRO A 4 12.52 -19.90 -22.27
N ASN A 5 13.65 -20.26 -21.68
CA ASN A 5 13.84 -20.38 -20.24
C ASN A 5 14.11 -19.00 -19.60
N LEU A 6 13.87 -18.90 -18.30
CA LEU A 6 14.23 -17.74 -17.48
C LEU A 6 15.05 -18.19 -16.27
N LEU A 7 16.30 -17.74 -16.18
CA LEU A 7 17.12 -17.82 -14.98
C LEU A 7 17.23 -16.42 -14.35
N PHE A 8 16.53 -16.20 -13.25
CA PHE A 8 16.54 -14.96 -12.49
C PHE A 8 17.38 -15.13 -11.22
N VAL A 9 18.56 -14.53 -11.19
CA VAL A 9 19.49 -14.61 -10.06
C VAL A 9 19.58 -13.27 -9.36
N PHE A 10 19.45 -13.25 -8.04
CA PHE A 10 19.70 -12.05 -7.27
C PHE A 10 20.33 -12.33 -5.92
N ALA A 11 21.14 -11.39 -5.47
CA ALA A 11 21.81 -11.38 -4.18
C ALA A 11 21.12 -10.38 -3.26
N ASP A 12 20.96 -10.69 -1.96
CA ASP A 12 20.43 -9.72 -1.00
C ASP A 12 21.48 -8.65 -0.70
N GLN A 13 21.09 -7.38 -0.68
CA GLN A 13 21.94 -6.27 -0.21
C GLN A 13 23.17 -5.96 -1.10
N HIS A 14 23.16 -6.32 -2.39
CA HIS A 14 24.24 -6.01 -3.32
C HIS A 14 24.07 -4.64 -4.00
N ARG A 15 24.85 -3.63 -3.58
CA ARG A 15 24.84 -2.29 -4.21
C ARG A 15 25.55 -2.26 -5.58
N TRP A 16 25.04 -1.42 -6.48
CA TRP A 16 25.46 -1.36 -7.90
C TRP A 16 26.97 -1.15 -8.14
N CYS A 17 27.64 -0.39 -7.27
CA CYS A 17 29.00 0.06 -7.47
C CYS A 17 30.06 -0.93 -7.00
N ASP A 18 29.67 -2.10 -6.47
CA ASP A 18 30.60 -3.11 -5.97
C ASP A 18 30.73 -4.31 -6.93
N LEU A 19 30.87 -3.98 -8.22
CA LEU A 19 31.17 -4.91 -9.30
C LEU A 19 32.24 -4.32 -10.23
N GLY A 20 33.11 -5.17 -10.76
CA GLY A 20 34.14 -4.79 -11.73
C GLY A 20 33.55 -4.18 -13.00
N CYS A 21 32.46 -4.74 -13.51
CA CYS A 21 31.74 -4.21 -14.67
C CYS A 21 31.07 -2.84 -14.42
N TYR A 22 30.94 -2.40 -13.17
CA TYR A 22 30.51 -1.04 -12.80
C TYR A 22 31.68 -0.13 -12.38
N GLY A 23 32.93 -0.57 -12.59
CA GLY A 23 34.13 0.24 -12.44
C GLY A 23 34.92 0.01 -11.15
N ASN A 24 34.50 -0.93 -10.28
CA ASN A 24 35.21 -1.22 -9.04
C ASN A 24 36.30 -2.27 -9.25
N ALA A 25 37.56 -1.81 -9.29
CA ALA A 25 38.72 -2.68 -9.51
C ALA A 25 39.21 -3.41 -8.23
N GLU A 26 38.67 -3.08 -7.06
CA GLU A 26 39.11 -3.69 -5.79
C GLU A 26 38.39 -5.00 -5.49
N VAL A 27 37.10 -5.08 -5.83
CA VAL A 27 36.30 -6.31 -5.79
C VAL A 27 36.59 -7.18 -7.01
N SER A 28 36.57 -8.50 -6.83
CA SER A 28 36.86 -9.46 -7.89
C SER A 28 35.61 -10.17 -8.38
N THR A 29 35.12 -9.76 -9.54
CA THR A 29 33.93 -10.35 -10.18
C THR A 29 34.15 -10.81 -11.63
N PRO A 30 35.19 -11.61 -11.92
CA PRO A 30 35.52 -11.96 -13.31
C PRO A 30 34.39 -12.64 -14.09
N HIS A 31 33.50 -13.40 -13.44
CA HIS A 31 32.42 -14.10 -14.13
C HIS A 31 31.27 -13.16 -14.52
N LEU A 32 30.82 -12.31 -13.59
CA LEU A 32 29.84 -11.25 -13.83
C LEU A 32 30.39 -10.19 -14.79
N ASP A 33 31.68 -9.87 -14.72
CA ASP A 33 32.33 -8.93 -15.64
C ASP A 33 32.35 -9.47 -17.07
N ARG A 34 32.68 -10.75 -17.23
CA ARG A 34 32.60 -11.43 -18.52
C ARG A 34 31.15 -11.51 -19.03
N PHE A 35 30.20 -11.82 -18.15
CA PHE A 35 28.78 -11.89 -18.51
C PHE A 35 28.22 -10.52 -18.92
N ALA A 36 28.66 -9.43 -18.30
CA ALA A 36 28.27 -8.08 -18.68
C ALA A 36 28.65 -7.75 -20.14
N GLY A 37 29.73 -8.33 -20.67
CA GLY A 37 30.10 -8.23 -22.10
C GLY A 37 29.13 -8.95 -23.06
N GLN A 38 28.25 -9.80 -22.54
CA GLN A 38 27.24 -10.57 -23.28
C GLN A 38 25.80 -10.16 -22.90
N ALA A 39 25.65 -9.09 -22.12
CA ALA A 39 24.39 -8.64 -21.56
C ALA A 39 24.15 -7.16 -21.88
N LEU A 40 22.91 -6.70 -21.70
CA LEU A 40 22.62 -5.30 -21.48
C LEU A 40 22.82 -5.00 -20.00
N ARG A 41 23.74 -4.08 -19.69
CA ARG A 41 23.98 -3.55 -18.35
C ARG A 41 23.20 -2.26 -18.16
N PHE A 42 22.32 -2.22 -17.16
CA PHE A 42 21.62 -0.98 -16.80
C PHE A 42 22.45 -0.19 -15.80
N GLU A 43 22.68 1.08 -16.12
CA GLU A 43 23.39 1.99 -15.23
C GLU A 43 22.44 2.58 -14.19
N GLN A 44 21.14 2.70 -14.46
CA GLN A 44 20.16 3.38 -13.60
C GLN A 44 19.05 2.44 -13.11
N CYS A 45 19.42 1.25 -12.59
CA CYS A 45 18.47 0.34 -11.95
C CYS A 45 18.34 0.63 -10.44
N VAL A 46 17.10 0.77 -9.96
CA VAL A 46 16.82 1.12 -8.57
C VAL A 46 15.83 0.16 -7.91
N SER A 47 16.09 -0.12 -6.63
CA SER A 47 15.13 -0.70 -5.71
C SER A 47 14.10 0.34 -5.32
N ASN A 48 12.84 0.08 -5.69
CA ASN A 48 11.75 1.00 -5.39
C ASN A 48 11.52 1.14 -3.89
N THR A 49 11.74 0.08 -3.12
CA THR A 49 11.72 0.14 -1.66
C THR A 49 12.95 -0.60 -1.14
N PRO A 50 13.99 0.11 -0.67
CA PRO A 50 15.29 -0.47 -0.35
C PRO A 50 15.26 -1.25 0.99
N LEU A 51 14.48 -2.33 1.00
CA LEU A 51 14.22 -3.23 2.13
C LEU A 51 13.80 -4.61 1.60
N CYS A 52 14.32 -5.69 2.18
CA CYS A 52 14.17 -7.06 1.63
C CYS A 52 12.73 -7.40 1.24
N VAL A 53 11.79 -7.33 2.19
CA VAL A 53 10.43 -7.84 1.99
C VAL A 53 9.66 -7.08 0.89
N PRO A 54 9.55 -5.74 0.94
CA PRO A 54 8.93 -5.00 -0.15
C PRO A 54 9.63 -5.18 -1.51
N ALA A 55 10.96 -5.15 -1.55
CA ALA A 55 11.70 -5.33 -2.80
C ALA A 55 11.45 -6.70 -3.44
N ARG A 56 11.48 -7.77 -2.63
CA ARG A 56 11.20 -9.14 -3.07
C ARG A 56 9.77 -9.30 -3.56
N ALA A 57 8.81 -8.67 -2.90
CA ALA A 57 7.43 -8.66 -3.36
C ALA A 57 7.29 -7.95 -4.72
N ALA A 58 7.92 -6.78 -4.90
CA ALA A 58 7.93 -6.05 -6.16
C ALA A 58 8.57 -6.86 -7.30
N LEU A 59 9.69 -7.55 -7.05
CA LEU A 59 10.37 -8.41 -8.03
C LEU A 59 9.52 -9.58 -8.55
N LEU A 60 8.54 -10.03 -7.76
CA LEU A 60 7.67 -11.15 -8.11
C LEU A 60 6.33 -10.71 -8.70
N THR A 61 5.81 -9.56 -8.28
CA THR A 61 4.42 -9.14 -8.58
C THR A 61 4.34 -7.97 -9.54
N GLY A 62 5.39 -7.16 -9.66
CA GLY A 62 5.34 -5.90 -10.39
C GLY A 62 4.42 -4.86 -9.75
N THR A 63 4.20 -4.95 -8.44
CA THR A 63 3.33 -4.04 -7.68
C THR A 63 4.06 -3.40 -6.50
N PHE A 64 3.50 -2.36 -5.92
CA PHE A 64 3.97 -1.72 -4.69
C PHE A 64 3.24 -2.21 -3.42
N GLY A 65 3.71 -1.71 -2.27
CA GLY A 65 3.25 -2.04 -0.92
C GLY A 65 1.75 -2.04 -0.72
N ARG A 66 1.05 -1.06 -1.30
CA ARG A 66 -0.41 -0.94 -1.24
C ARG A 66 -1.14 -2.16 -1.80
N THR A 67 -0.60 -2.77 -2.86
CA THR A 67 -1.22 -3.90 -3.56
C THR A 67 -0.76 -5.23 -2.96
N HIS A 68 0.55 -5.44 -2.80
CA HIS A 68 1.08 -6.71 -2.29
C HIS A 68 1.09 -6.86 -0.77
N ARG A 69 0.78 -5.80 -0.02
CA ARG A 69 0.67 -5.72 1.46
C ARG A 69 1.97 -5.99 2.26
N ALA A 70 3.01 -6.51 1.62
CA ALA A 70 4.36 -6.68 2.17
C ALA A 70 5.13 -5.34 2.28
N VAL A 71 4.78 -4.48 3.27
CA VAL A 71 5.27 -3.08 3.35
C VAL A 71 6.46 -2.84 4.28
N ALA A 72 6.82 -3.83 5.11
CA ALA A 72 7.98 -3.83 5.99
C ALA A 72 8.52 -5.25 6.16
N ASN A 73 9.76 -5.38 6.63
CA ASN A 73 10.31 -6.70 6.95
C ASN A 73 9.42 -7.40 7.98
N ASP A 74 9.31 -8.72 7.82
CA ASP A 74 8.56 -9.61 8.70
C ASP A 74 7.03 -9.44 8.69
N LEU A 75 6.50 -8.66 7.75
CA LEU A 75 5.10 -8.72 7.35
C LEU A 75 4.94 -9.71 6.18
N PRO A 76 3.90 -10.57 6.20
CA PRO A 76 3.67 -11.50 5.11
C PRO A 76 3.16 -10.77 3.86
N ILE A 77 3.49 -11.30 2.68
CA ILE A 77 2.82 -10.92 1.43
C ILE A 77 1.40 -11.50 1.41
N ASP A 78 0.46 -10.81 0.76
CA ASP A 78 -0.84 -11.40 0.45
C ASP A 78 -0.66 -12.55 -0.55
N PRO A 79 -1.00 -13.81 -0.22
CA PRO A 79 -0.80 -14.95 -1.11
C PRO A 79 -1.70 -14.93 -2.35
N ARG A 80 -2.69 -14.02 -2.42
CA ARG A 80 -3.66 -13.92 -3.52
C ARG A 80 -3.15 -13.06 -4.68
N VAL A 81 -2.07 -12.30 -4.51
CA VAL A 81 -1.53 -11.48 -5.59
C VAL A 81 -0.96 -12.33 -6.71
N GLU A 82 -1.17 -11.88 -7.94
CA GLU A 82 -0.58 -12.52 -9.10
C GLU A 82 0.93 -12.30 -9.12
N SER A 83 1.68 -13.33 -9.53
CA SER A 83 3.14 -13.26 -9.64
C SER A 83 3.59 -13.68 -11.04
N ILE A 84 4.80 -13.26 -11.42
CA ILE A 84 5.45 -13.71 -12.65
C ILE A 84 5.54 -15.24 -12.74
N ALA A 85 5.80 -15.92 -11.61
CA ALA A 85 5.83 -17.38 -11.58
C ALA A 85 4.44 -17.98 -11.85
N GLY A 86 3.38 -17.40 -11.30
CA GLY A 86 2.00 -17.79 -11.61
C GLY A 86 1.69 -17.67 -13.10
N VAL A 87 2.05 -16.53 -13.71
CA VAL A 87 1.84 -16.27 -15.15
C VAL A 87 2.63 -17.26 -16.03
N LEU A 88 3.90 -17.51 -15.71
CA LEU A 88 4.75 -18.43 -16.47
C LEU A 88 4.32 -19.89 -16.29
N ALA A 89 3.94 -20.29 -15.08
CA ALA A 89 3.40 -21.63 -14.82
C ALA A 89 2.12 -21.88 -15.65
N ALA A 90 1.21 -20.89 -15.71
CA ALA A 90 0.02 -20.95 -16.55
C ALA A 90 0.35 -21.01 -18.05
N ALA A 91 1.49 -20.45 -18.47
CA ALA A 91 2.00 -20.53 -19.84
C ALA A 91 2.74 -21.85 -20.16
N GLY A 92 2.83 -22.78 -19.20
CA GLY A 92 3.44 -24.10 -19.38
C GLY A 92 4.91 -24.19 -18.96
N HIS A 93 5.50 -23.14 -18.38
CA HIS A 93 6.83 -23.20 -17.80
C HIS A 93 6.82 -24.04 -16.52
N ARG A 94 7.90 -24.80 -16.28
CA ARG A 94 8.21 -25.32 -14.96
C ARG A 94 8.82 -24.22 -14.10
N THR A 95 8.17 -23.86 -12.99
CA THR A 95 8.65 -22.79 -12.11
C THR A 95 9.38 -23.34 -10.88
N GLY A 96 10.54 -22.77 -10.56
CA GLY A 96 11.36 -23.15 -9.40
C GLY A 96 11.82 -21.94 -8.59
N TYR A 97 11.81 -22.07 -7.26
CA TYR A 97 12.40 -21.07 -6.35
C TYR A 97 13.39 -21.72 -5.40
N ILE A 98 14.59 -21.14 -5.32
CA ILE A 98 15.69 -21.64 -4.50
C ILE A 98 16.27 -20.50 -3.67
N GLY A 99 16.41 -20.71 -2.36
CA GLY A 99 17.08 -19.80 -1.43
C GLY A 99 16.17 -19.00 -0.50
N LYS A 100 16.51 -17.74 -0.22
CA LYS A 100 15.81 -16.91 0.77
C LYS A 100 14.48 -16.40 0.23
N TRP A 101 13.37 -16.61 0.95
CA TRP A 101 12.04 -16.12 0.54
C TRP A 101 11.68 -14.76 1.17
N HIS A 102 11.71 -14.69 2.50
CA HIS A 102 11.43 -13.56 3.39
C HIS A 102 9.98 -13.02 3.36
N LEU A 103 9.08 -13.56 2.54
CA LEU A 103 7.72 -13.04 2.37
C LEU A 103 6.65 -13.74 3.23
N ALA A 104 7.02 -14.66 4.13
CA ALA A 104 6.04 -15.40 4.95
C ALA A 104 5.79 -14.80 6.35
N GLY A 105 6.37 -13.63 6.65
CA GLY A 105 6.27 -12.98 7.96
C GLY A 105 7.01 -13.72 9.06
N VAL A 106 6.60 -13.51 10.32
CA VAL A 106 7.17 -14.18 11.51
C VAL A 106 6.50 -15.55 11.78
N PRO A 107 7.21 -16.49 12.44
CA PRO A 107 8.64 -16.45 12.75
C PRO A 107 9.51 -16.64 11.50
N ARG A 108 10.73 -16.08 11.50
CA ARG A 108 11.60 -16.04 10.32
C ARG A 108 12.04 -17.42 9.81
N ASP A 109 12.10 -18.42 10.67
CA ASP A 109 12.48 -19.80 10.34
C ASP A 109 11.30 -20.69 9.92
N ARG A 110 10.08 -20.14 9.86
CA ARG A 110 8.89 -20.91 9.49
C ARG A 110 8.99 -21.53 8.09
N THR A 111 8.35 -22.68 7.95
CA THR A 111 8.07 -23.28 6.65
C THR A 111 7.08 -22.42 5.85
N VAL A 112 7.29 -22.31 4.55
CA VAL A 112 6.40 -21.58 3.63
C VAL A 112 5.42 -22.58 3.00
N PRO A 113 4.12 -22.51 3.34
CA PRO A 113 3.15 -23.47 2.85
C PRO A 113 2.89 -23.29 1.36
N ALA A 114 2.46 -24.35 0.67
CA ALA A 114 2.28 -24.35 -0.79
C ALA A 114 1.45 -23.17 -1.35
N HIS A 115 0.37 -22.79 -0.66
CA HIS A 115 -0.51 -21.68 -1.07
C HIS A 115 0.16 -20.30 -0.98
N ALA A 116 1.27 -20.16 -0.25
CA ALA A 116 1.99 -18.90 -0.05
C ALA A 116 3.27 -18.79 -0.92
N ARG A 117 3.47 -19.72 -1.87
CA ARG A 117 4.65 -19.76 -2.76
C ARG A 117 4.43 -19.04 -4.09
N LEU A 118 3.32 -18.30 -4.23
CA LEU A 118 3.02 -17.46 -5.39
C LEU A 118 3.27 -18.16 -6.75
N GLY A 119 2.79 -19.40 -6.92
CA GLY A 119 2.89 -20.12 -8.19
C GLY A 119 4.24 -20.81 -8.48
N PHE A 120 5.22 -20.79 -7.57
CA PHE A 120 6.41 -21.63 -7.68
C PHE A 120 6.09 -23.10 -7.37
N GLN A 121 6.33 -23.98 -8.36
CA GLN A 121 5.97 -25.41 -8.28
C GLN A 121 7.06 -26.25 -7.64
N GLU A 122 8.32 -25.96 -7.93
CA GLU A 122 9.48 -26.61 -7.33
C GLU A 122 10.10 -25.67 -6.30
N TRP A 123 10.23 -26.15 -5.06
CA TRP A 123 10.54 -25.30 -3.93
C TRP A 123 11.75 -25.87 -3.21
N LYS A 124 12.81 -25.08 -3.04
CA LYS A 124 13.98 -25.42 -2.21
C LYS A 124 14.42 -24.17 -1.47
N ALA A 125 13.57 -23.71 -0.54
CA ALA A 125 13.74 -22.40 0.07
C ALA A 125 13.43 -22.40 1.58
N HIS A 126 14.01 -21.41 2.26
CA HIS A 126 13.70 -21.07 3.65
C HIS A 126 13.04 -19.68 3.69
N ASN A 127 12.32 -19.36 4.77
CA ASN A 127 11.75 -18.02 4.89
C ASN A 127 12.85 -16.96 5.09
N CYS A 128 13.51 -16.87 6.24
CA CYS A 128 14.63 -15.94 6.43
C CYS A 128 15.60 -16.43 7.51
N HIS A 129 16.89 -16.45 7.20
CA HIS A 129 17.99 -16.51 8.17
C HIS A 129 19.25 -15.88 7.58
N HIS A 130 20.28 -15.73 8.42
CA HIS A 130 21.60 -15.23 7.99
C HIS A 130 22.74 -16.11 8.51
N ASP A 131 22.46 -17.38 8.83
CA ASP A 131 23.48 -18.38 9.11
C ASP A 131 23.87 -19.10 7.80
N TYR A 132 24.91 -18.61 7.14
CA TYR A 132 25.36 -19.11 5.83
C TYR A 132 26.24 -20.37 5.92
N ASP A 133 26.67 -20.78 7.12
CA ASP A 133 27.49 -21.97 7.33
C ASP A 133 26.66 -23.20 7.76
N ALA A 134 25.45 -22.97 8.30
CA ALA A 134 24.57 -24.02 8.79
C ALA A 134 23.16 -23.96 8.18
N ALA A 135 23.07 -23.51 6.93
CA ALA A 135 21.80 -23.32 6.22
C ALA A 135 21.01 -24.60 5.95
N GLY A 136 19.70 -24.41 5.83
CA GLY A 136 18.75 -25.45 5.41
C GLY A 136 17.66 -24.86 4.53
N TYR A 137 16.84 -25.74 3.96
CA TYR A 137 15.67 -25.35 3.18
C TYR A 137 14.53 -26.33 3.42
N HIS A 138 13.31 -25.89 3.13
CA HIS A 138 12.16 -26.78 3.01
C HIS A 138 11.90 -27.06 1.53
N ASP A 139 11.55 -28.29 1.20
CA ASP A 139 11.16 -28.64 -0.16
C ASP A 139 9.67 -28.41 -0.44
N GLU A 140 9.22 -28.80 -1.64
CA GLU A 140 7.83 -28.70 -2.06
C GLU A 140 6.85 -29.48 -1.17
N ASP A 141 7.33 -30.56 -0.53
CA ASP A 141 6.60 -31.40 0.41
C ASP A 141 6.75 -30.92 1.86
N GLU A 142 7.32 -29.71 2.05
CA GLU A 142 7.58 -29.11 3.37
C GLU A 142 8.62 -29.89 4.20
N ALA A 143 9.35 -30.82 3.59
CA ALA A 143 10.39 -31.59 4.27
C ALA A 143 11.65 -30.74 4.46
N PRO A 144 12.26 -30.74 5.67
CA PRO A 144 13.46 -29.99 5.95
C PRO A 144 14.71 -30.70 5.42
N HIS A 145 15.62 -29.94 4.83
CA HIS A 145 16.91 -30.38 4.31
C HIS A 145 18.04 -29.49 4.81
N ARG A 146 19.26 -30.02 4.84
CA ARG A 146 20.47 -29.27 5.21
C ARG A 146 21.36 -29.08 4.00
N LEU A 147 21.92 -27.88 3.86
CA LEU A 147 22.98 -27.60 2.89
C LEU A 147 24.33 -27.85 3.56
N ALA A 148 25.27 -28.39 2.79
CA ALA A 148 26.63 -28.62 3.26
C ALA A 148 27.52 -27.42 2.92
N GLY A 149 28.18 -26.85 3.93
CA GLY A 149 29.10 -25.73 3.76
C GLY A 149 28.39 -24.41 3.46
N TYR A 150 29.06 -23.54 2.70
CA TYR A 150 28.59 -22.19 2.40
C TYR A 150 27.29 -22.20 1.59
N GLU A 151 26.25 -21.59 2.14
CA GLU A 151 24.87 -21.67 1.64
C GLU A 151 24.72 -21.38 0.14
N PRO A 152 25.24 -20.26 -0.42
CA PRO A 152 25.13 -20.00 -1.85
C PRO A 152 25.66 -21.11 -2.74
N ALA A 153 26.72 -21.82 -2.32
CA ALA A 153 27.26 -22.93 -3.11
C ALA A 153 26.27 -24.10 -3.18
N GLY A 154 25.64 -24.45 -2.06
CA GLY A 154 24.61 -25.49 -2.01
C GLY A 154 23.32 -25.09 -2.74
N GLN A 155 22.90 -23.83 -2.63
CA GLN A 155 21.76 -23.31 -3.40
C GLN A 155 22.06 -23.32 -4.91
N THR A 156 23.29 -23.02 -5.31
CA THR A 156 23.74 -23.14 -6.70
C THR A 156 23.78 -24.58 -7.19
N ASP A 157 24.16 -25.56 -6.36
CA ASP A 157 24.09 -26.98 -6.71
C ASP A 157 22.65 -27.40 -7.04
N LEU A 158 21.68 -26.99 -6.21
CA LEU A 158 20.26 -27.23 -6.44
C LEU A 158 19.76 -26.55 -7.72
N ALA A 159 20.24 -25.33 -8.00
CA ALA A 159 19.89 -24.60 -9.21
C ALA A 159 20.41 -25.30 -10.47
N ILE A 160 21.66 -25.78 -10.44
CA ILE A 160 22.27 -26.55 -11.52
C ILE A 160 21.55 -27.87 -11.73
N ASP A 161 21.18 -28.59 -10.66
CA ASP A 161 20.40 -29.83 -10.74
C ASP A 161 19.04 -29.61 -11.43
N PHE A 162 18.35 -28.52 -11.10
CA PHE A 162 17.11 -28.13 -11.78
C PHE A 162 17.34 -27.87 -13.28
N ILE A 163 18.38 -27.10 -13.64
CA ILE A 163 18.75 -26.84 -15.05
C ILE A 163 19.05 -28.16 -15.78
N ASP A 164 19.75 -29.09 -15.13
CA ASP A 164 20.09 -30.39 -15.70
C ASP A 164 18.85 -31.26 -15.97
N ARG A 165 17.87 -31.25 -15.07
CA ARG A 165 16.64 -32.06 -15.16
C ARG A 165 15.62 -31.52 -16.16
N HIS A 166 15.49 -30.20 -16.29
CA HIS A 166 14.43 -29.59 -17.10
C HIS A 166 14.93 -29.18 -18.48
N ARG A 167 15.05 -30.15 -19.41
CA ARG A 167 15.49 -29.90 -20.80
C ARG A 167 14.39 -29.98 -21.86
N ASP A 168 13.30 -30.67 -21.54
CA ASP A 168 12.26 -31.02 -22.52
C ASP A 168 11.10 -30.02 -22.59
N ARG A 169 11.08 -29.03 -21.69
CA ARG A 169 10.05 -27.99 -21.60
C ARG A 169 10.66 -26.69 -21.06
N PRO A 170 10.07 -25.53 -21.35
CA PRO A 170 10.57 -24.28 -20.82
C PRO A 170 10.45 -24.24 -19.30
N TRP A 171 11.37 -23.53 -18.66
CA TRP A 171 11.39 -23.35 -17.22
C TRP A 171 11.71 -21.92 -16.80
N ALA A 172 11.29 -21.56 -15.60
CA ALA A 172 11.61 -20.28 -14.97
C ALA A 172 12.09 -20.53 -13.54
N GLN A 173 13.35 -20.21 -13.26
CA GLN A 173 13.98 -20.42 -11.97
C GLN A 173 14.38 -19.08 -11.36
N TYR A 174 13.98 -18.88 -10.11
CA TYR A 174 14.46 -17.79 -9.26
C TYR A 174 15.46 -18.36 -8.25
N LEU A 175 16.66 -17.81 -8.25
CA LEU A 175 17.72 -18.11 -7.28
C LEU A 175 17.99 -16.86 -6.45
N SER A 176 17.68 -16.96 -5.15
CA SER A 176 17.83 -15.87 -4.19
C SER A 176 18.92 -16.18 -3.17
N TRP A 177 20.11 -15.63 -3.38
CA TRP A 177 21.20 -15.76 -2.43
C TRP A 177 21.02 -14.80 -1.25
N GLY A 178 21.35 -15.27 -0.05
CA GLY A 178 21.36 -14.46 1.18
C GLY A 178 22.50 -13.43 1.21
N PRO A 179 23.75 -13.78 0.90
CA PRO A 179 24.85 -12.81 0.80
C PRO A 179 24.70 -11.87 -0.43
N PRO A 180 25.42 -10.72 -0.49
CA PRO A 180 26.45 -10.27 0.45
C PRO A 180 25.94 -9.60 1.73
N HIS A 181 24.63 -9.66 2.03
CA HIS A 181 24.07 -9.28 3.34
C HIS A 181 24.89 -9.84 4.51
N ASP A 182 24.99 -9.07 5.61
CA ASP A 182 25.71 -9.45 6.83
C ASP A 182 25.19 -10.79 7.41
N PRO A 183 26.02 -11.57 8.15
CA PRO A 183 27.32 -11.22 8.74
C PRO A 183 28.52 -11.32 7.77
N TYR A 184 29.27 -10.23 7.62
CA TYR A 184 30.35 -10.12 6.63
C TYR A 184 31.58 -11.01 6.87
N ASP A 185 31.75 -11.53 8.08
CA ASP A 185 32.90 -12.35 8.46
C ASP A 185 32.75 -13.84 8.11
N THR A 186 31.60 -14.22 7.53
CA THR A 186 31.22 -15.62 7.25
C THR A 186 31.48 -16.07 5.81
N ALA A 187 31.99 -15.21 4.94
CA ALA A 187 32.39 -15.62 3.60
C ALA A 187 33.46 -16.76 3.64
N PRO A 188 33.50 -17.65 2.63
CA PRO A 188 34.47 -18.74 2.63
C PRO A 188 35.91 -18.23 2.75
N ALA A 189 36.74 -18.96 3.51
CA ALA A 189 38.10 -18.54 3.86
C ALA A 189 38.93 -18.14 2.63
N ALA A 190 38.85 -18.91 1.54
CA ALA A 190 39.57 -18.63 0.30
C ALA A 190 39.24 -17.25 -0.31
N HIS A 191 38.01 -16.75 -0.14
CA HIS A 191 37.63 -15.41 -0.59
C HIS A 191 37.98 -14.34 0.45
N ARG A 192 37.87 -14.62 1.76
CA ARG A 192 38.29 -13.68 2.81
C ARG A 192 39.79 -13.39 2.77
N ASP A 193 40.61 -14.40 2.53
CA ASP A 193 42.08 -14.27 2.43
C ASP A 193 42.49 -13.31 1.31
N ARG A 194 41.67 -13.15 0.27
CA ARG A 194 41.91 -12.19 -0.82
C ARG A 194 41.84 -10.74 -0.39
N TYR A 195 41.06 -10.41 0.64
CA TYR A 195 40.80 -9.04 1.09
C TYR A 195 41.39 -8.73 2.45
N SER A 196 41.72 -9.77 3.22
CA SER A 196 42.32 -9.65 4.55
C SER A 196 43.58 -8.78 4.53
N GLY A 197 43.61 -7.77 5.39
CA GLY A 197 44.74 -6.85 5.54
C GLY A 197 44.97 -5.87 4.38
N ARG A 198 44.09 -5.80 3.38
CA ARG A 198 44.16 -4.77 2.32
C ARG A 198 43.60 -3.45 2.82
N ASP A 199 44.24 -2.35 2.43
CA ASP A 199 43.71 -1.00 2.61
C ASP A 199 42.72 -0.67 1.49
N LEU A 200 41.50 -1.19 1.61
CA LEU A 200 40.42 -0.93 0.65
C LEU A 200 39.98 0.53 0.72
N ALA A 201 39.73 1.13 -0.45
CA ALA A 201 39.29 2.51 -0.53
C ALA A 201 37.83 2.64 -0.09
N LEU A 202 37.58 3.43 0.95
CA LEU A 202 36.23 3.83 1.34
C LEU A 202 35.72 4.92 0.41
N ARG A 203 34.41 4.94 0.17
CA ARG A 203 33.76 5.99 -0.63
C ARG A 203 33.98 7.38 0.02
N PRO A 204 34.10 8.46 -0.77
CA PRO A 204 34.26 9.82 -0.27
C PRO A 204 33.19 10.28 0.74
N ASN A 205 31.96 9.74 0.63
CA ASN A 205 30.87 10.04 1.55
C ASN A 205 30.83 9.15 2.81
N VAL A 206 31.90 8.40 3.10
CA VAL A 206 32.07 7.73 4.40
C VAL A 206 32.75 8.72 5.35
N PRO A 207 32.06 9.29 6.36
CA PRO A 207 32.68 10.19 7.32
C PRO A 207 33.61 9.43 8.30
N GLU A 208 34.31 10.18 9.16
CA GLU A 208 35.21 9.59 10.17
C GLU A 208 34.48 8.68 11.16
N HIS A 209 33.24 9.04 11.51
CA HIS A 209 32.41 8.31 12.44
C HIS A 209 31.07 7.97 11.79
N VAL A 210 30.72 6.68 11.81
CA VAL A 210 29.47 6.15 11.30
C VAL A 210 28.55 5.80 12.46
N ALA A 211 27.25 6.09 12.35
CA ALA A 211 26.25 5.84 13.39
C ALA A 211 25.15 4.89 12.87
N PRO A 212 25.38 3.56 12.96
CA PRO A 212 24.39 2.54 12.57
C PRO A 212 23.07 2.64 13.33
N THR A 213 23.15 3.02 14.61
CA THR A 213 22.03 3.24 15.53
C THR A 213 22.33 4.49 16.37
N ARG A 214 21.37 4.92 17.20
CA ARG A 214 21.58 6.06 18.10
C ARG A 214 22.75 5.84 19.09
N SER A 215 22.98 4.61 19.53
CA SER A 215 23.98 4.26 20.55
C SER A 215 25.29 3.67 20.01
N THR A 216 25.31 3.16 18.78
CA THR A 216 26.51 2.53 18.19
C THR A 216 27.31 3.53 17.36
N ARG A 217 28.64 3.45 17.43
CA ARG A 217 29.55 4.22 16.58
C ARG A 217 30.60 3.28 16.00
N LEU A 218 30.85 3.40 14.70
CA LEU A 218 31.90 2.68 13.97
C LEU A 218 32.93 3.67 13.45
N THR A 219 34.19 3.25 13.43
CA THR A 219 35.29 3.98 12.78
C THR A 219 35.37 3.63 11.31
N ARG A 220 36.13 4.41 10.53
CA ARG A 220 36.48 4.04 9.14
C ARG A 220 37.18 2.68 9.04
N ASP A 221 37.96 2.29 10.05
CA ASP A 221 38.63 0.98 10.05
C ASP A 221 37.66 -0.17 10.26
N ASP A 222 36.63 0.02 11.09
CA ASP A 222 35.53 -0.95 11.22
C ASP A 222 34.78 -1.11 9.90
N VAL A 223 34.42 0.01 9.26
CA VAL A 223 33.73 -0.01 7.95
C VAL A 223 34.58 -0.69 6.88
N ARG A 224 35.90 -0.48 6.88
CA ARG A 224 36.81 -1.12 5.93
C ARG A 224 36.89 -2.63 6.17
N ARG A 225 36.87 -3.09 7.42
CA ARG A 225 36.79 -4.52 7.75
C ARG A 225 35.48 -5.12 7.23
N ASP A 226 34.37 -4.44 7.43
CA ASP A 226 33.05 -4.88 6.95
C ASP A 226 33.03 -4.93 5.41
N LEU A 227 33.59 -3.92 4.74
CA LEU A 227 33.75 -3.88 3.28
C LEU A 227 34.59 -5.04 2.74
N ALA A 228 35.66 -5.44 3.45
CA ALA A 228 36.49 -6.58 3.05
C ALA A 228 35.70 -7.90 3.11
N GLY A 229 34.87 -8.09 4.12
CA GLY A 229 33.98 -9.25 4.23
C GLY A 229 32.86 -9.24 3.19
N TYR A 230 32.28 -8.07 2.94
CA TYR A 230 31.29 -7.85 1.90
C TYR A 230 31.84 -8.17 0.49
N TYR A 231 33.05 -7.70 0.15
CA TYR A 231 33.73 -8.08 -1.10
C TYR A 231 34.09 -9.57 -1.16
N ALA A 232 34.39 -10.20 -0.02
CA ALA A 232 34.61 -11.65 0.05
C ALA A 232 33.35 -12.43 -0.33
N HIS A 233 32.17 -12.02 0.16
CA HIS A 233 30.90 -12.60 -0.26
C HIS A 233 30.65 -12.36 -1.75
N ILE A 234 30.83 -11.14 -2.25
CA ILE A 234 30.62 -10.84 -3.69
C ILE A 234 31.49 -11.74 -4.57
N SER A 235 32.79 -11.90 -4.25
CA SER A 235 33.66 -12.83 -4.98
C SER A 235 33.18 -14.27 -4.94
N ALA A 236 32.64 -14.72 -3.81
CA ALA A 236 32.11 -16.07 -3.66
C ALA A 236 30.86 -16.28 -4.52
N LEU A 237 29.99 -15.28 -4.58
CA LEU A 237 28.79 -15.30 -5.43
C LEU A 237 29.14 -15.21 -6.92
N ASP A 238 30.17 -14.44 -7.30
CA ASP A 238 30.65 -14.39 -8.67
C ASP A 238 31.09 -15.76 -9.18
N GLU A 239 31.82 -16.53 -8.35
CA GLU A 239 32.17 -17.92 -8.67
C GLU A 239 30.91 -18.78 -8.86
N GLN A 240 29.92 -18.67 -7.96
CA GLN A 240 28.66 -19.40 -8.09
C GLN A 240 27.87 -19.01 -9.35
N PHE A 241 27.88 -17.73 -9.72
CA PHE A 241 27.27 -17.26 -10.96
C PHE A 241 27.98 -17.86 -12.18
N GLY A 242 29.31 -17.92 -12.17
CA GLY A 242 30.11 -18.60 -13.19
C GLY A 242 29.66 -20.05 -13.42
N ARG A 243 29.45 -20.80 -12.33
CA ARG A 243 28.98 -22.20 -12.38
C ARG A 243 27.59 -22.34 -13.02
N LEU A 244 26.68 -21.39 -12.80
CA LEU A 244 25.35 -21.38 -13.43
C LEU A 244 25.47 -21.19 -14.95
N ILE A 245 26.29 -20.23 -15.39
CA ILE A 245 26.52 -19.98 -16.82
C ILE A 245 27.16 -21.21 -17.48
N GLU A 246 28.16 -21.81 -16.83
CA GLU A 246 28.80 -23.06 -17.31
C GLU A 246 27.81 -24.22 -17.39
N ALA A 247 26.84 -24.33 -16.46
CA ALA A 247 25.79 -25.33 -16.53
C ALA A 247 24.84 -25.11 -17.72
N LEU A 248 24.44 -23.86 -18.01
CA LEU A 248 23.64 -23.54 -19.19
C LEU A 248 24.38 -23.87 -20.49
N GLU A 249 25.68 -23.55 -20.57
CA GLU A 249 26.53 -23.89 -21.72
C GLU A 249 26.68 -25.41 -21.89
N ARG A 250 27.02 -26.11 -20.80
CA ARG A 250 27.18 -27.58 -20.78
C ARG A 250 25.91 -28.32 -21.17
N THR A 251 24.74 -27.80 -20.79
CA THR A 251 23.44 -28.41 -21.11
C THR A 251 22.90 -27.99 -22.48
N GLY A 252 23.57 -27.04 -23.16
CA GLY A 252 23.13 -26.50 -24.45
C GLY A 252 21.90 -25.59 -24.35
N GLN A 253 21.55 -25.10 -23.16
CA GLN A 253 20.37 -24.27 -22.92
C GLN A 253 20.66 -22.76 -22.97
N ARG A 254 21.93 -22.36 -23.05
CA ARG A 254 22.37 -20.96 -22.96
C ARG A 254 21.72 -20.03 -23.98
N ASP A 255 21.54 -20.48 -25.23
CA ASP A 255 20.99 -19.66 -26.32
C ASP A 255 19.47 -19.45 -26.17
N ASP A 256 18.78 -20.38 -25.53
CA ASP A 256 17.33 -20.35 -25.27
C ASP A 256 16.99 -19.92 -23.83
N THR A 257 17.92 -19.27 -23.12
CA THR A 257 17.72 -18.83 -21.74
C THR A 257 17.94 -17.33 -21.58
N ILE A 258 16.91 -16.65 -21.07
CA ILE A 258 17.02 -15.30 -20.52
C ILE A 258 17.71 -15.41 -19.15
N VAL A 259 18.86 -14.77 -19.00
CA VAL A 259 19.59 -14.71 -17.73
C VAL A 259 19.53 -13.28 -17.19
N VAL A 260 19.07 -13.14 -15.95
CA VAL A 260 19.02 -11.87 -15.22
C VAL A 260 19.88 -11.97 -13.98
N TYR A 261 20.74 -10.98 -13.74
CA TYR A 261 21.44 -10.79 -12.47
C TYR A 261 21.08 -9.42 -11.88
N THR A 262 20.65 -9.39 -10.62
CA THR A 262 20.35 -8.14 -9.91
C THR A 262 20.49 -8.27 -8.38
N SER A 263 19.95 -7.32 -7.62
CA SER A 263 19.87 -7.31 -6.16
C SER A 263 18.46 -6.93 -5.71
N ASP A 264 18.08 -7.23 -4.46
CA ASP A 264 16.84 -6.70 -3.86
C ASP A 264 17.00 -5.24 -3.36
N HIS A 265 18.17 -4.84 -2.90
CA HIS A 265 18.54 -3.45 -2.59
C HIS A 265 20.05 -3.32 -2.43
N GLY A 266 20.54 -2.12 -2.15
CA GLY A 266 21.95 -1.88 -1.84
C GLY A 266 22.28 -1.90 -0.34
N ASP A 267 23.46 -1.36 -0.01
CA ASP A 267 23.97 -1.14 1.35
C ASP A 267 24.78 0.16 1.43
N LEU A 268 24.51 0.95 2.46
CA LEU A 268 25.24 2.17 2.77
C LEU A 268 26.71 1.90 3.12
N LEU A 269 27.06 0.81 3.82
CA LEU A 269 28.44 0.45 4.22
C LEU A 269 29.28 1.66 4.67
N GLY A 270 28.71 2.47 5.58
CA GLY A 270 29.34 3.68 6.12
C GLY A 270 29.05 4.97 5.35
N SER A 271 28.60 4.90 4.09
CA SER A 271 28.21 6.08 3.32
C SER A 271 27.12 6.87 4.02
N GLN A 272 27.19 8.20 3.93
CA GLN A 272 26.32 9.15 4.62
C GLN A 272 26.35 9.02 6.15
N GLY A 273 27.40 8.38 6.70
CA GLY A 273 27.49 8.11 8.14
C GLY A 273 26.52 7.03 8.62
N ARG A 274 26.00 6.20 7.71
CA ARG A 274 24.97 5.17 7.98
C ARG A 274 25.43 3.79 7.48
N THR A 275 24.70 2.75 7.87
CA THR A 275 24.94 1.35 7.45
C THR A 275 23.61 0.70 7.12
N GLY A 276 23.62 -0.38 6.33
CA GLY A 276 22.41 -1.07 5.94
C GLY A 276 21.63 -0.27 4.88
N LYS A 277 20.32 -0.17 5.06
CA LYS A 277 19.37 0.23 4.01
C LYS A 277 18.21 1.07 4.57
N GLN A 278 17.11 1.21 3.81
CA GLN A 278 15.90 2.01 4.11
C GLN A 278 16.06 3.54 3.96
N LEU A 279 17.10 4.03 3.27
CA LEU A 279 17.30 5.46 3.01
C LEU A 279 17.33 5.75 1.50
N PRO A 280 16.95 6.97 1.06
CA PRO A 280 16.82 7.32 -0.36
C PRO A 280 18.17 7.64 -1.03
N TYR A 281 19.28 7.16 -0.48
CA TYR A 281 20.63 7.37 -1.02
C TYR A 281 21.00 6.31 -2.06
N GLU A 282 21.85 6.67 -3.02
CA GLU A 282 22.25 5.80 -4.14
C GLU A 282 22.84 4.47 -3.67
N GLU A 283 23.61 4.45 -2.58
CA GLU A 283 24.16 3.21 -2.04
C GLU A 283 23.10 2.25 -1.50
N SER A 284 21.94 2.77 -1.09
CA SER A 284 20.80 1.98 -0.57
C SER A 284 19.82 1.60 -1.69
N VAL A 285 19.53 2.51 -2.63
CA VAL A 285 18.50 2.29 -3.65
C VAL A 285 19.05 1.73 -4.96
N ARG A 286 20.25 2.09 -5.41
CA ARG A 286 20.74 1.70 -6.74
C ARG A 286 21.41 0.34 -6.71
N ILE A 287 21.00 -0.52 -7.64
CA ILE A 287 21.35 -1.94 -7.68
C ILE A 287 21.94 -2.32 -9.05
N PRO A 288 22.74 -3.40 -9.13
CA PRO A 288 23.21 -3.89 -10.42
C PRO A 288 22.05 -4.52 -11.19
N LEU A 289 22.08 -4.43 -12.53
CA LEU A 289 21.16 -5.17 -13.40
C LEU A 289 21.84 -5.52 -14.72
N LEU A 290 21.97 -6.82 -14.95
CA LEU A 290 22.48 -7.42 -16.18
C LEU A 290 21.40 -8.33 -16.77
N VAL A 291 21.03 -8.13 -18.03
CA VAL A 291 20.04 -8.96 -18.74
C VAL A 291 20.63 -9.50 -20.03
N SER A 292 20.58 -10.80 -20.26
CA SER A 292 21.10 -11.44 -21.47
C SER A 292 20.12 -12.47 -22.03
N TRP A 293 19.92 -12.42 -23.34
CA TRP A 293 19.32 -13.50 -24.14
C TRP A 293 19.99 -13.47 -25.51
N PRO A 294 20.87 -14.44 -25.83
CA PRO A 294 21.70 -14.41 -27.03
C PRO A 294 20.86 -14.26 -28.30
N GLY A 295 21.22 -13.28 -29.13
CA GLY A 295 20.52 -12.99 -30.38
C GLY A 295 19.18 -12.25 -30.24
N VAL A 296 18.71 -11.98 -29.02
CA VAL A 296 17.45 -11.25 -28.76
C VAL A 296 17.69 -9.97 -27.98
N VAL A 297 18.29 -10.07 -26.80
CA VAL A 297 18.64 -8.90 -25.98
C VAL A 297 19.94 -8.31 -26.51
N ARG A 298 19.95 -6.99 -26.76
CA ARG A 298 21.15 -6.28 -27.21
C ARG A 298 22.23 -6.28 -26.13
N THR A 299 23.49 -6.21 -26.53
CA THR A 299 24.63 -6.10 -25.60
C THR A 299 25.05 -4.64 -25.43
N GLY A 300 25.61 -4.28 -24.28
CA GLY A 300 26.17 -2.95 -24.04
C GLY A 300 25.69 -2.36 -22.71
N ALA A 301 25.58 -1.04 -22.65
CA ALA A 301 25.08 -0.34 -21.47
C ALA A 301 23.92 0.60 -21.84
N THR A 302 23.08 0.92 -20.85
CA THR A 302 22.02 1.93 -20.98
C THR A 302 21.87 2.71 -19.69
N ALA A 303 21.68 4.03 -19.81
CA ALA A 303 21.42 4.94 -18.69
C ALA A 303 19.91 5.20 -18.50
N GLU A 304 19.05 4.44 -19.17
CA GLU A 304 17.60 4.53 -19.01
C GLU A 304 17.18 4.04 -17.61
N PRO A 305 16.37 4.81 -16.87
CA PRO A 305 15.90 4.42 -15.54
C PRO A 305 15.01 3.18 -15.60
N ILE A 306 15.19 2.28 -14.62
CA ILE A 306 14.32 1.12 -14.42
C ILE A 306 14.20 0.80 -12.93
N GLY A 307 12.97 0.61 -12.46
CA GLY A 307 12.69 0.15 -11.10
C GLY A 307 12.60 -1.37 -11.03
N GLN A 308 12.86 -1.95 -9.86
CA GLN A 308 12.60 -3.37 -9.61
C GLN A 308 11.17 -3.81 -9.92
N VAL A 309 10.20 -2.93 -9.64
CA VAL A 309 8.79 -3.16 -9.93
C VAL A 309 8.54 -3.37 -11.44
N ASP A 310 9.39 -2.81 -12.30
CA ASP A 310 9.29 -2.93 -13.76
C ASP A 310 9.82 -4.27 -14.27
N LEU A 311 10.72 -4.92 -13.52
CA LEU A 311 11.41 -6.13 -13.97
C LEU A 311 10.47 -7.28 -14.32
N PRO A 312 9.54 -7.72 -13.45
CA PRO A 312 8.66 -8.82 -13.82
C PRO A 312 7.73 -8.46 -14.99
N VAL A 313 7.29 -7.21 -15.09
CA VAL A 313 6.44 -6.72 -16.18
C VAL A 313 7.20 -6.73 -17.50
N THR A 314 8.43 -6.21 -17.48
CA THR A 314 9.37 -6.18 -18.62
C THR A 314 9.77 -7.57 -19.09
N LEU A 315 10.02 -8.52 -18.18
CA LEU A 315 10.35 -9.89 -18.53
C LEU A 315 9.16 -10.63 -19.14
N LEU A 316 7.95 -10.42 -18.62
CA LEU A 316 6.74 -10.95 -19.26
C LEU A 316 6.52 -10.32 -20.64
N GLY A 317 6.68 -9.01 -20.78
CA GLY A 317 6.59 -8.31 -22.07
C GLY A 317 7.57 -8.87 -23.11
N LEU A 318 8.82 -9.12 -22.70
CA LEU A 318 9.85 -9.76 -23.54
C LEU A 318 9.44 -11.18 -23.99
N LEU A 319 8.66 -11.89 -23.17
CA LEU A 319 8.11 -13.22 -23.45
C LEU A 319 6.76 -13.17 -24.20
N GLY A 320 6.26 -11.98 -24.55
CA GLY A 320 4.94 -11.81 -25.16
C GLY A 320 3.78 -12.15 -24.22
N ARG A 321 3.98 -11.95 -22.91
CA ARG A 321 3.04 -12.21 -21.82
C ARG A 321 2.76 -10.93 -21.04
N ARG A 322 1.74 -10.97 -20.20
CA ARG A 322 1.37 -9.88 -19.28
C ARG A 322 0.68 -10.45 -18.05
N PHE A 323 0.71 -9.69 -16.96
CA PHE A 323 -0.18 -9.92 -15.82
C PHE A 323 -1.65 -9.77 -16.25
N SER A 324 -2.53 -10.51 -15.60
CA SER A 324 -3.99 -10.40 -15.76
C SER A 324 -4.58 -9.35 -14.83
N SER A 325 -3.94 -9.11 -13.69
CA SER A 325 -4.29 -8.05 -12.74
C SER A 325 -3.57 -6.74 -13.06
N PRO A 326 -4.12 -5.58 -12.63
CA PRO A 326 -3.38 -4.31 -12.68
C PRO A 326 -2.04 -4.43 -11.95
N VAL A 327 -1.01 -3.80 -12.53
CA VAL A 327 0.36 -3.75 -11.99
C VAL A 327 0.85 -2.31 -11.99
N ASP A 328 1.79 -2.01 -11.09
CA ASP A 328 2.41 -0.69 -10.97
C ASP A 328 3.65 -0.53 -11.88
N GLY A 329 4.28 -1.66 -12.22
CA GLY A 329 5.47 -1.68 -13.06
C GLY A 329 5.17 -1.37 -14.53
N ALA A 330 6.09 -0.67 -15.18
CA ALA A 330 6.04 -0.40 -16.61
C ALA A 330 6.64 -1.55 -17.43
N ASP A 331 6.04 -1.88 -18.57
CA ASP A 331 6.65 -2.76 -19.56
C ASP A 331 7.72 -2.00 -20.35
N LEU A 332 8.99 -2.28 -20.05
CA LEU A 332 10.15 -1.67 -20.69
C LEU A 332 10.92 -2.64 -21.58
N HIS A 333 10.31 -3.74 -22.04
CA HIS A 333 11.02 -4.78 -22.81
C HIS A 333 11.66 -4.24 -24.09
N ARG A 334 11.11 -3.15 -24.66
CA ARG A 334 11.67 -2.46 -25.82
C ARG A 334 13.11 -1.99 -25.56
N LEU A 335 13.45 -1.56 -24.34
CA LEU A 335 14.82 -1.17 -23.97
C LEU A 335 15.83 -2.31 -24.16
N LEU A 336 15.37 -3.55 -24.04
CA LEU A 336 16.21 -4.75 -24.14
C LEU A 336 16.52 -5.13 -25.60
N VAL A 337 15.65 -4.78 -26.55
CA VAL A 337 15.74 -5.23 -27.95
C VAL A 337 15.98 -4.11 -28.96
N ASP A 338 15.82 -2.86 -28.54
CA ASP A 338 15.94 -1.67 -29.38
C ASP A 338 16.73 -0.58 -28.66
N GLU A 339 17.84 -0.16 -29.26
CA GLU A 339 18.71 0.89 -28.72
C GLU A 339 18.09 2.30 -28.76
N THR A 340 17.05 2.48 -29.59
CA THR A 340 16.34 3.76 -29.76
C THR A 340 15.11 3.89 -28.88
N ALA A 341 14.74 2.81 -28.17
CA ALA A 341 13.60 2.83 -27.27
C ALA A 341 13.84 3.80 -26.11
N ALA A 342 12.86 4.66 -25.84
CA ALA A 342 12.84 5.50 -24.67
C ALA A 342 12.30 4.72 -23.47
N GLY A 343 12.96 4.87 -22.32
CA GLY A 343 12.49 4.41 -21.03
C GLY A 343 11.63 5.46 -20.34
N ARG A 344 11.43 5.29 -19.04
CA ARG A 344 10.66 6.22 -18.23
C ARG A 344 11.47 7.45 -17.82
N ASP A 345 10.79 8.54 -17.49
CA ASP A 345 11.43 9.77 -17.03
C ASP A 345 11.95 9.68 -15.60
N ALA A 346 11.23 8.95 -14.76
CA ALA A 346 11.54 8.78 -13.35
C ALA A 346 11.06 7.44 -12.78
N CYS A 347 11.69 7.02 -11.68
CA CYS A 347 11.24 5.91 -10.84
C CYS A 347 10.67 6.45 -9.52
N TYR A 348 9.54 5.89 -9.11
CA TYR A 348 8.99 6.09 -7.77
C TYR A 348 9.75 5.23 -6.76
N LEU A 349 10.16 5.84 -5.65
CA LEU A 349 10.81 5.17 -4.54
C LEU A 349 10.05 5.45 -3.24
N ALA A 350 10.07 4.51 -2.31
CA ALA A 350 9.38 4.64 -1.04
C ALA A 350 10.07 3.83 0.07
N ASN A 351 9.99 4.33 1.30
CA ASN A 351 10.08 3.51 2.50
C ASN A 351 8.89 3.88 3.41
N PRO A 352 7.73 3.23 3.23
CA PRO A 352 6.51 3.61 3.92
C PRO A 352 6.53 3.31 5.41
N VAL A 353 7.22 2.24 5.80
CA VAL A 353 7.22 1.74 7.18
C VAL A 353 8.67 1.45 7.60
N PRO A 354 9.34 2.38 8.32
CA PRO A 354 10.67 2.11 8.87
C PRO A 354 10.57 1.00 9.91
N CYS A 355 11.47 0.02 9.81
CA CYS A 355 11.50 -1.12 10.73
C CYS A 355 12.94 -1.47 11.15
N HIS A 356 13.05 -2.18 12.30
CA HIS A 356 14.32 -2.66 12.85
C HIS A 356 15.37 -1.55 12.97
N GLN A 357 16.44 -1.61 12.18
CA GLN A 357 17.52 -0.64 12.25
C GLN A 357 17.07 0.79 11.92
N ALA A 358 16.12 0.98 11.00
CA ALA A 358 15.60 2.30 10.68
C ALA A 358 14.80 2.89 11.86
N GLU A 359 14.01 2.06 12.54
CA GLU A 359 13.32 2.42 13.78
C GLU A 359 14.31 2.76 14.91
N ASP A 360 15.39 1.97 15.07
CA ASP A 360 16.42 2.19 16.09
C ASP A 360 17.22 3.50 15.85
N ARG A 361 17.30 3.95 14.60
CA ARG A 361 17.82 5.28 14.23
C ARG A 361 16.80 6.38 14.47
N GLY A 362 15.51 6.04 14.43
CA GLY A 362 14.36 6.94 14.43
C GLY A 362 14.17 7.64 13.09
N ASP A 363 14.40 6.89 12.01
CA ASP A 363 14.09 7.34 10.66
C ASP A 363 12.57 7.45 10.49
N ARG A 364 12.13 8.29 9.54
CA ARG A 364 10.71 8.48 9.20
C ARG A 364 10.36 7.73 7.93
N GLU A 365 9.06 7.62 7.66
CA GLU A 365 8.60 7.30 6.32
C GLU A 365 9.11 8.32 5.31
N TRP A 366 9.33 7.88 4.08
CA TRP A 366 9.62 8.79 2.99
C TRP A 366 9.10 8.25 1.68
N ARG A 367 8.85 9.16 0.74
CA ARG A 367 8.64 8.93 -0.69
C ARG A 367 9.63 9.75 -1.47
N ALA A 368 10.08 9.22 -2.60
CA ALA A 368 11.05 9.89 -3.43
C ALA A 368 10.82 9.63 -4.92
N ILE A 369 11.28 10.58 -5.72
CA ILE A 369 11.34 10.47 -7.18
C ILE A 369 12.81 10.45 -7.59
N ARG A 370 13.17 9.49 -8.46
CA ARG A 370 14.52 9.34 -9.00
C ARG A 370 14.50 9.46 -10.52
N THR A 371 15.04 10.55 -11.04
CA THR A 371 15.20 10.77 -12.49
C THR A 371 16.62 10.37 -12.92
N ARG A 372 16.96 10.51 -14.21
CA ARG A 372 18.36 10.29 -14.68
C ARG A 372 19.37 11.19 -13.96
N ARG A 373 18.95 12.38 -13.51
CA ARG A 373 19.83 13.38 -12.88
C ARG A 373 19.56 13.56 -11.39
N HIS A 374 18.30 13.68 -10.98
CA HIS A 374 17.97 14.12 -9.63
C HIS A 374 17.36 13.01 -8.76
N THR A 375 17.55 13.17 -7.45
CA THR A 375 16.79 12.45 -6.41
C THR A 375 16.13 13.50 -5.54
N PHE A 376 14.81 13.40 -5.36
CA PHE A 376 14.07 14.26 -4.43
C PHE A 376 13.24 13.39 -3.49
N ALA A 377 13.26 13.67 -2.18
CA ALA A 377 12.53 12.90 -1.18
C ALA A 377 11.79 13.78 -0.18
N ARG A 378 10.60 13.33 0.24
CA ARG A 378 9.75 13.98 1.25
C ARG A 378 9.08 12.96 2.18
N SER A 379 8.70 13.42 3.36
CA SER A 379 7.90 12.66 4.36
C SER A 379 6.49 13.26 4.45
N ALA A 380 5.57 12.64 5.18
CA ALA A 380 4.20 13.18 5.31
C ALA A 380 4.16 14.57 5.96
N GLY A 381 5.08 14.82 6.90
CA GLY A 381 5.17 16.09 7.63
C GLY A 381 6.13 17.13 7.02
N ASP A 382 6.61 16.96 5.79
CA ASP A 382 7.52 17.94 5.16
C ASP A 382 7.24 18.19 3.67
N ASP A 383 7.69 19.35 3.19
CA ASP A 383 7.63 19.77 1.78
C ASP A 383 8.80 19.22 0.93
N GLY A 384 9.59 18.30 1.49
CA GLY A 384 10.88 17.84 0.95
C GLY A 384 12.01 18.04 1.95
N HIS A 385 12.83 17.00 2.13
CA HIS A 385 14.01 17.04 3.00
C HIS A 385 15.31 16.66 2.27
N LEU A 386 15.24 16.12 1.05
CA LEU A 386 16.42 15.85 0.21
C LEU A 386 16.19 16.27 -1.23
N LEU A 387 17.20 16.91 -1.82
CA LEU A 387 17.35 17.10 -3.25
C LEU A 387 18.83 16.94 -3.62
N PHE A 388 19.15 16.02 -4.51
CA PHE A 388 20.51 15.80 -5.02
C PHE A 388 20.54 15.88 -6.54
N ASP A 389 21.59 16.48 -7.08
CA ASP A 389 22.02 16.30 -8.47
C ASP A 389 23.06 15.18 -8.51
N ASN A 390 22.64 13.98 -8.92
CA ASN A 390 23.47 12.78 -8.87
C ASN A 390 24.48 12.71 -10.03
N VAL A 391 24.45 13.66 -10.97
CA VAL A 391 25.46 13.77 -12.04
C VAL A 391 26.62 14.62 -11.55
N GLU A 392 26.33 15.80 -11.00
CA GLU A 392 27.37 16.70 -10.47
C GLU A 392 27.88 16.26 -9.08
N ASP A 393 27.02 15.63 -8.28
CA ASP A 393 27.33 15.11 -6.94
C ASP A 393 26.96 13.62 -6.83
N PRO A 394 27.74 12.71 -7.44
CA PRO A 394 27.47 11.27 -7.43
C PRO A 394 27.61 10.62 -6.04
N TYR A 395 28.10 11.36 -5.05
CA TYR A 395 28.22 10.91 -3.66
C TYR A 395 27.16 11.53 -2.75
N GLN A 396 26.26 12.37 -3.28
CA GLN A 396 25.15 12.98 -2.55
C GLN A 396 25.61 13.67 -1.25
N LEU A 397 26.70 14.44 -1.33
CA LEU A 397 27.29 15.17 -0.21
C LEU A 397 26.64 16.55 0.02
N THR A 398 26.02 17.12 -1.01
CA THR A 398 25.43 18.46 -0.99
C THR A 398 23.92 18.36 -1.18
N ASN A 399 23.17 18.49 -0.10
CA ASN A 399 21.71 18.55 -0.18
C ASN A 399 21.28 19.94 -0.68
N LEU A 400 20.66 19.98 -1.86
CA LEU A 400 20.24 21.18 -2.57
C LEU A 400 18.80 21.61 -2.21
N VAL A 401 18.14 20.92 -1.27
CA VAL A 401 16.71 21.12 -1.01
C VAL A 401 16.38 22.56 -0.60
N ASP A 402 17.32 23.23 0.10
CA ASP A 402 17.17 24.61 0.57
C ASP A 402 17.88 25.64 -0.32
N ASP A 403 18.52 25.21 -1.42
CA ASP A 403 19.22 26.12 -2.33
C ASP A 403 18.21 26.89 -3.21
N PRO A 404 18.12 28.23 -3.09
CA PRO A 404 17.21 29.03 -3.91
C PRO A 404 17.43 28.87 -5.42
N ALA A 405 18.64 28.55 -5.87
CA ALA A 405 18.94 28.31 -7.28
C ALA A 405 18.25 27.05 -7.83
N HIS A 406 17.90 26.11 -6.94
CA HIS A 406 17.25 24.83 -7.29
C HIS A 406 15.75 24.82 -6.96
N ALA A 407 15.16 25.95 -6.55
CA ALA A 407 13.75 26.02 -6.17
C ALA A 407 12.78 25.57 -7.28
N ALA A 408 13.08 25.89 -8.54
CA ALA A 408 12.25 25.47 -9.68
C ALA A 408 12.32 23.95 -9.89
N VAL A 409 13.52 23.37 -9.83
CA VAL A 409 13.74 21.91 -9.93
C VAL A 409 13.04 21.18 -8.78
N ARG A 410 13.13 21.72 -7.55
CA ARG A 410 12.43 21.17 -6.38
C ARG A 410 10.91 21.17 -6.58
N ALA A 411 10.34 22.26 -7.10
CA ALA A 411 8.90 22.36 -7.34
C ALA A 411 8.44 21.38 -8.42
N GLU A 412 9.18 21.24 -9.52
CA GLU A 412 8.92 20.28 -10.59
C GLU A 412 8.94 18.83 -10.08
N LEU A 413 10.02 18.45 -9.37
CA LEU A 413 10.15 17.11 -8.83
C LEU A 413 9.12 16.80 -7.75
N ARG A 414 8.73 17.79 -6.94
CA ARG A 414 7.64 17.64 -5.97
C ARG A 414 6.32 17.34 -6.66
N ALA A 415 5.93 18.14 -7.66
CA ALA A 415 4.69 17.91 -8.38
C ALA A 415 4.66 16.52 -9.03
N ALA A 416 5.75 16.12 -9.70
CA ALA A 416 5.85 14.79 -10.28
C ALA A 416 5.84 13.67 -9.23
N LEU A 417 6.42 13.89 -8.04
CA LEU A 417 6.32 12.93 -6.94
C LEU A 417 4.89 12.84 -6.38
N ASP A 418 4.17 13.96 -6.32
CA ASP A 418 2.79 13.99 -5.84
C ASP A 418 1.87 13.19 -6.78
N ASP A 419 2.05 13.30 -8.09
CA ASP A 419 1.36 12.48 -9.09
C ASP A 419 1.65 10.98 -8.90
N LEU A 420 2.94 10.62 -8.72
CA LEU A 420 3.34 9.22 -8.47
C LEU A 420 2.77 8.67 -7.15
N ILE A 421 2.69 9.50 -6.10
CA ILE A 421 2.06 9.11 -4.84
C ILE A 421 0.57 8.85 -5.06
N LEU A 422 -0.15 9.73 -5.76
CA LEU A 422 -1.57 9.56 -6.04
C LEU A 422 -1.85 8.30 -6.87
N GLU A 423 -0.98 7.99 -7.84
CA GLU A 423 -1.11 6.80 -8.69
C GLU A 423 -0.89 5.50 -7.91
N HIS A 424 0.17 5.44 -7.11
CA HIS A 424 0.70 4.17 -6.60
C HIS A 424 0.51 3.95 -5.09
N ASP A 425 0.24 4.99 -4.31
CA ASP A 425 0.41 4.93 -2.86
C ASP A 425 -0.50 5.94 -2.10
N VAL A 426 -0.18 6.18 -0.83
CA VAL A 426 -0.66 7.30 -0.03
C VAL A 426 0.49 7.80 0.85
N LEU A 427 0.57 9.11 1.08
CA LEU A 427 1.57 9.69 1.98
C LEU A 427 0.96 9.95 3.37
N LEU A 428 1.21 9.02 4.28
CA LEU A 428 0.80 9.09 5.69
C LEU A 428 2.02 8.86 6.59
N PRO A 429 2.04 9.38 7.83
CA PRO A 429 2.96 8.90 8.86
C PRO A 429 2.94 7.37 8.94
N TRP A 430 4.08 6.74 9.19
CA TRP A 430 4.20 5.28 9.03
C TRP A 430 3.22 4.47 9.89
N GLU A 431 2.88 4.94 11.10
CA GLU A 431 1.90 4.28 11.97
C GLU A 431 0.51 4.31 11.33
N ASP A 432 0.11 5.47 10.82
CA ASP A 432 -1.15 5.67 10.10
C ASP A 432 -1.18 4.88 8.80
N TYR A 433 -0.03 4.69 8.14
CA TYR A 433 0.09 3.84 6.96
C TYR A 433 -0.18 2.37 7.27
N VAL A 434 0.37 1.84 8.37
CA VAL A 434 0.09 0.47 8.84
C VAL A 434 -1.38 0.29 9.19
N HIS A 435 -1.99 1.29 9.84
CA HIS A 435 -3.43 1.29 10.13
C HIS A 435 -4.28 1.34 8.86
N HIS A 436 -3.96 2.25 7.93
CA HIS A 436 -4.68 2.44 6.66
C HIS A 436 -4.74 1.16 5.84
N LEU A 437 -3.66 0.36 5.85
CA LEU A 437 -3.64 -0.91 5.14
C LEU A 437 -4.31 -2.08 5.90
N GLY A 438 -4.76 -1.89 7.14
CA GLY A 438 -5.25 -3.00 7.98
C GLY A 438 -4.14 -4.02 8.26
N LEU A 439 -2.97 -3.53 8.67
CA LEU A 439 -1.79 -4.37 8.96
C LEU A 439 -1.37 -4.32 10.44
N THR A 440 -2.19 -3.69 11.30
CA THR A 440 -1.88 -3.47 12.72
C THR A 440 -1.57 -4.77 13.45
N ASP A 441 -2.37 -5.81 13.23
CA ASP A 441 -2.19 -7.09 13.93
C ASP A 441 -0.96 -7.86 13.44
N ALA A 442 -0.71 -7.87 12.13
CA ALA A 442 0.49 -8.47 11.56
C ALA A 442 1.77 -7.73 12.02
N TRP A 443 1.71 -6.40 12.07
CA TRP A 443 2.78 -5.57 12.63
C TRP A 443 3.01 -5.89 14.10
N ASN A 444 1.97 -5.89 14.92
CA ASN A 444 2.08 -6.15 16.35
C ASN A 444 2.57 -7.58 16.64
N ALA A 445 2.17 -8.57 15.86
CA ALA A 445 2.71 -9.93 15.95
C ALA A 445 4.21 -9.96 15.64
N SER A 446 4.65 -9.23 14.61
CA SER A 446 6.08 -9.07 14.29
C SER A 446 6.83 -8.36 15.41
N GLN A 447 6.34 -7.21 15.90
CA GLN A 447 6.98 -6.48 17.00
C GLN A 447 7.08 -7.34 18.27
N ALA A 448 6.02 -8.05 18.63
CA ALA A 448 6.02 -8.96 19.77
C ALA A 448 7.05 -10.09 19.62
N HIS A 449 7.21 -10.67 18.41
CA HIS A 449 8.20 -11.69 18.13
C HIS A 449 9.65 -11.21 18.41
N PHE A 450 9.94 -9.94 18.13
CA PHE A 450 11.25 -9.33 18.39
C PHE A 450 11.35 -8.59 19.74
N GLY A 451 10.32 -8.64 20.59
CA GLY A 451 10.28 -7.93 21.87
C GLY A 451 10.29 -6.41 21.73
N ARG A 452 9.76 -5.88 20.62
CA ARG A 452 9.68 -4.45 20.30
C ARG A 452 8.30 -3.86 20.65
N PRO A 453 8.18 -2.53 20.78
CA PRO A 453 6.89 -1.89 21.05
C PRO A 453 5.86 -2.17 19.96
N THR A 454 4.63 -2.48 20.37
CA THR A 454 3.49 -2.65 19.47
C THR A 454 2.81 -1.31 19.21
N LEU A 455 2.21 -1.15 18.03
CA LEU A 455 1.27 -0.07 17.77
C LEU A 455 0.04 -0.28 18.64
N THR A 456 -0.37 0.79 19.33
CA THR A 456 -1.72 0.85 19.87
C THR A 456 -2.67 0.78 18.68
N ARG A 457 -3.59 -0.19 18.66
CA ARG A 457 -4.74 -0.15 17.75
C ARG A 457 -5.36 1.26 17.84
N ARG A 458 -5.81 1.87 16.74
CA ARG A 458 -6.62 3.09 16.83
C ARG A 458 -7.76 2.80 17.84
N GLY A 459 -7.76 3.51 18.98
CA GLY A 459 -8.63 3.24 20.13
C GLY A 459 -7.98 2.60 21.39
N ALA A 460 -6.70 2.23 21.38
CA ALA A 460 -6.03 1.53 22.48
C ALA A 460 -5.04 2.37 23.31
N ARG A 461 -5.21 3.70 23.39
CA ARG A 461 -4.37 4.55 24.25
C ARG A 461 -4.68 4.47 25.76
N ASN A 462 -5.69 3.71 26.19
CA ASN A 462 -6.01 3.55 27.62
C ASN A 462 -6.23 2.09 28.07
N ALA A 463 -5.47 1.13 27.55
CA ALA A 463 -5.42 -0.22 28.12
C ALA A 463 -4.14 -0.42 28.95
N ARG A 464 -3.99 0.36 30.04
CA ARG A 464 -3.17 -0.09 31.18
C ARG A 464 -4.08 -0.73 32.21
N SER A 465 -3.59 -1.83 32.76
CA SER A 465 -4.22 -2.74 33.73
C SER A 465 -5.24 -3.72 33.16
N SER A 466 -4.71 -4.83 32.60
CA SER A 466 -5.39 -6.12 32.71
C SER A 466 -5.16 -6.67 34.12
N GLU A 467 -5.90 -6.12 35.09
CA GLU A 467 -6.13 -6.77 36.39
C GLU A 467 -7.64 -6.93 36.62
N GLU A 468 -7.98 -8.16 37.01
CA GLU A 468 -9.20 -8.61 37.69
C GLU A 468 -10.53 -8.68 36.91
N ARG A 469 -10.87 -9.94 36.59
CA ARG A 469 -12.25 -10.42 36.48
C ARG A 469 -12.97 -10.16 37.80
N THR A 470 -13.98 -9.30 37.80
CA THR A 470 -15.17 -9.48 38.64
C THR A 470 -16.42 -9.11 37.85
N SER A 471 -17.32 -10.09 37.71
CA SER A 471 -18.69 -9.91 37.28
C SER A 471 -19.47 -9.18 38.39
N GLY A 472 -19.98 -7.98 38.10
CA GLY A 472 -20.76 -7.19 39.06
C GLY A 472 -21.41 -5.92 38.51
N GLY A 473 -22.43 -6.05 37.66
CA GLY A 473 -23.72 -5.37 37.81
C GLY A 473 -23.85 -3.83 37.79
N GLU A 474 -23.01 -3.07 37.08
CA GLU A 474 -23.32 -1.65 36.81
C GLU A 474 -24.03 -1.48 35.46
N THR A 475 -25.22 -0.87 35.49
CA THR A 475 -25.98 -0.45 34.31
C THR A 475 -25.99 1.08 34.19
N ARG A 476 -26.19 1.58 32.98
CA ARG A 476 -26.37 2.99 32.69
C ARG A 476 -27.73 3.22 32.06
N SER A 477 -28.39 4.26 32.54
CA SER A 477 -29.67 4.71 32.04
C SER A 477 -29.49 5.69 30.90
N ILE A 478 -30.02 5.38 29.71
CA ILE A 478 -29.94 6.26 28.53
C ILE A 478 -31.36 6.52 28.03
N THR A 479 -31.70 7.81 27.87
CA THR A 479 -33.04 8.22 27.41
C THR A 479 -33.02 8.54 25.92
N GLY A 480 -33.90 7.91 25.16
CA GLY A 480 -34.24 8.28 23.78
C GLY A 480 -35.72 8.63 23.62
N ALA A 481 -36.11 8.98 22.40
CA ALA A 481 -37.47 9.41 22.08
C ALA A 481 -38.54 8.36 22.42
N LEU A 482 -38.20 7.06 22.31
CA LEU A 482 -39.16 5.96 22.51
C LEU A 482 -39.09 5.33 23.89
N GLY A 483 -38.14 5.75 24.73
CA GLY A 483 -38.01 5.25 26.09
C GLY A 483 -36.63 5.41 26.70
N THR A 484 -36.54 5.09 27.98
CA THR A 484 -35.28 4.96 28.71
C THR A 484 -34.86 3.50 28.76
N ILE A 485 -33.62 3.22 28.38
CA ILE A 485 -33.04 1.88 28.44
C ILE A 485 -31.99 1.79 29.54
N GLU A 486 -31.85 0.60 30.13
CA GLU A 486 -30.76 0.25 31.04
C GLU A 486 -29.77 -0.63 30.28
N VAL A 487 -28.57 -0.09 30.00
CA VAL A 487 -27.53 -0.77 29.24
C VAL A 487 -26.42 -1.21 30.19
N PRO A 488 -25.81 -2.40 30.01
CA PRO A 488 -24.60 -2.75 30.75
C PRO A 488 -23.51 -1.68 30.63
N ALA A 489 -22.68 -1.50 31.67
CA ALA A 489 -21.58 -0.54 31.63
C ALA A 489 -20.52 -0.83 30.53
N SER A 490 -20.49 -2.05 29.98
CA SER A 490 -19.62 -2.45 28.87
C SER A 490 -20.27 -3.57 28.05
N PRO A 491 -21.27 -3.26 27.20
CA PRO A 491 -21.96 -4.27 26.40
C PRO A 491 -20.97 -4.92 25.41
N GLN A 492 -21.10 -6.23 25.19
CA GLN A 492 -20.13 -6.99 24.37
C GLN A 492 -20.76 -7.55 23.09
N GLN A 493 -22.04 -7.93 23.13
CA GLN A 493 -22.79 -8.47 22.00
C GLN A 493 -23.65 -7.36 21.39
N ILE A 494 -23.11 -6.63 20.42
CA ILE A 494 -23.78 -5.46 19.82
C ILE A 494 -24.40 -5.86 18.49
N VAL A 495 -25.67 -5.49 18.29
CA VAL A 495 -26.35 -5.62 17.00
C VAL A 495 -26.71 -4.23 16.50
N SER A 496 -26.45 -3.97 15.21
CA SER A 496 -26.87 -2.76 14.53
C SER A 496 -28.04 -3.08 13.61
N VAL A 497 -29.15 -2.36 13.76
CA VAL A 497 -30.31 -2.43 12.84
C VAL A 497 -30.65 -1.08 12.22
N GLY A 498 -29.91 -0.04 12.59
CA GLY A 498 -29.97 1.28 11.98
C GLY A 498 -29.39 1.28 10.57
N GLN A 499 -30.14 1.84 9.62
CA GLN A 499 -29.95 1.58 8.19
C GLN A 499 -28.63 2.13 7.63
N TYR A 500 -28.13 3.26 8.13
CA TYR A 500 -26.99 3.96 7.53
C TYR A 500 -25.88 4.34 8.51
N ARG A 501 -26.20 4.76 9.74
CA ARG A 501 -25.26 5.44 10.65
C ARG A 501 -24.83 4.62 11.86
N ASP A 502 -25.66 3.68 12.31
CA ASP A 502 -25.39 2.94 13.53
C ASP A 502 -24.13 2.06 13.43
N THR A 503 -24.00 1.33 12.33
CA THR A 503 -22.81 0.51 12.06
C THR A 503 -21.58 1.40 11.93
N ASP A 504 -21.67 2.50 11.19
CA ASP A 504 -20.57 3.44 11.03
C ASP A 504 -20.08 4.00 12.37
N ALA A 505 -21.01 4.44 13.22
CA ALA A 505 -20.70 5.00 14.53
C ALA A 505 -20.08 3.95 15.47
N ALA A 506 -20.62 2.73 15.49
CA ALA A 506 -20.04 1.63 16.27
C ALA A 506 -18.61 1.31 15.80
N MET A 507 -18.40 1.21 14.47
CA MET A 507 -17.11 0.93 13.87
C MET A 507 -16.09 2.05 14.15
N ALA A 508 -16.50 3.33 14.06
CA ALA A 508 -15.67 4.48 14.41
C ALA A 508 -15.19 4.46 15.87
N LEU A 509 -16.00 3.86 16.75
CA LEU A 509 -15.71 3.68 18.18
C LEU A 509 -14.96 2.37 18.47
N GLY A 510 -14.53 1.63 17.43
CA GLY A 510 -13.76 0.40 17.55
C GLY A 510 -14.59 -0.81 17.97
N VAL A 511 -15.88 -0.83 17.62
CA VAL A 511 -16.81 -1.92 17.92
C VAL A 511 -17.38 -2.47 16.61
N VAL A 512 -17.14 -3.75 16.34
CA VAL A 512 -17.72 -4.48 15.20
C VAL A 512 -19.05 -5.10 15.63
N PRO A 513 -20.20 -4.68 15.06
CA PRO A 513 -21.48 -5.32 15.36
C PRO A 513 -21.51 -6.78 14.90
N LEU A 514 -22.23 -7.62 15.62
CA LEU A 514 -22.50 -9.02 15.24
C LEU A 514 -23.43 -9.13 14.04
N LEU A 515 -24.19 -8.07 13.76
CA LEU A 515 -25.12 -7.95 12.66
C LEU A 515 -25.19 -6.48 12.24
N SER A 516 -25.21 -6.24 10.93
CA SER A 516 -25.43 -4.93 10.32
C SER A 516 -26.47 -5.04 9.19
N PRO A 517 -27.19 -3.96 8.85
CA PRO A 517 -28.04 -3.93 7.66
C PRO A 517 -27.24 -4.17 6.36
N ASP A 518 -27.83 -4.93 5.45
CA ASP A 518 -27.35 -5.12 4.08
C ASP A 518 -27.67 -3.90 3.22
N LEU A 519 -26.63 -3.25 2.69
CA LEU A 519 -26.74 -2.10 1.79
C LEU A 519 -26.71 -2.47 0.30
N SER A 520 -26.88 -3.75 -0.07
CA SER A 520 -26.69 -4.23 -1.44
C SER A 520 -27.59 -3.56 -2.48
N GLN A 521 -28.72 -2.98 -2.05
CA GLN A 521 -29.59 -2.16 -2.89
C GLN A 521 -28.93 -0.85 -3.36
N PHE A 522 -27.92 -0.35 -2.65
CA PHE A 522 -27.23 0.91 -2.94
C PHE A 522 -25.71 0.75 -3.16
N ILE A 523 -25.10 -0.26 -2.54
CA ILE A 523 -23.65 -0.46 -2.50
C ILE A 523 -23.32 -1.89 -2.93
N PRO A 524 -22.52 -2.10 -3.98
CA PRO A 524 -22.07 -3.43 -4.37
C PRO A 524 -21.40 -4.17 -3.20
N GLY A 525 -21.91 -5.34 -2.85
CA GLY A 525 -21.37 -6.16 -1.75
C GLY A 525 -21.94 -5.83 -0.36
N GLY A 526 -22.87 -4.89 -0.25
CA GLY A 526 -23.69 -4.68 0.95
C GLY A 526 -23.01 -4.00 2.14
N ILE A 527 -21.70 -3.73 2.05
CA ILE A 527 -20.92 -3.05 3.09
C ILE A 527 -20.41 -1.72 2.52
N ALA A 528 -20.56 -0.64 3.28
CA ALA A 528 -20.13 0.68 2.85
C ALA A 528 -18.60 0.75 2.63
N PRO A 529 -18.10 1.42 1.57
CA PRO A 529 -16.66 1.51 1.27
C PRO A 529 -15.83 2.16 2.38
N TRP A 530 -16.43 2.99 3.24
CA TRP A 530 -15.77 3.61 4.40
C TRP A 530 -15.80 2.75 5.67
N VAL A 531 -16.66 1.73 5.71
CA VAL A 531 -16.69 0.73 6.79
C VAL A 531 -15.72 -0.42 6.49
N GLN A 532 -15.55 -0.77 5.21
CA GLN A 532 -14.74 -1.90 4.79
C GLN A 532 -13.27 -1.86 5.28
N PRO A 533 -12.57 -0.70 5.30
CA PRO A 533 -11.23 -0.59 5.88
C PRO A 533 -11.20 -0.84 7.39
N GLU A 534 -12.27 -0.48 8.11
CA GLU A 534 -12.36 -0.62 9.57
C GLU A 534 -12.59 -2.07 10.03
N LEU A 535 -13.01 -2.96 9.12
CA LEU A 535 -13.23 -4.38 9.43
C LEU A 535 -11.93 -5.17 9.67
N ASP A 536 -10.78 -4.69 9.19
CA ASP A 536 -9.46 -5.33 9.40
C ASP A 536 -9.45 -6.85 9.08
N GLY A 537 -10.20 -7.27 8.05
CA GLY A 537 -10.33 -8.67 7.63
C GLY A 537 -11.35 -9.51 8.42
N GLN A 538 -12.09 -8.92 9.36
CA GLN A 538 -13.23 -9.56 10.01
C GLN A 538 -14.44 -9.61 9.09
N GLU A 539 -15.20 -10.71 9.15
CA GLU A 539 -16.48 -10.80 8.46
C GLU A 539 -17.55 -10.03 9.25
N LEU A 540 -18.23 -9.10 8.57
CA LEU A 540 -19.44 -8.46 9.09
C LEU A 540 -20.65 -9.21 8.55
N ASN A 541 -21.44 -9.78 9.44
CA ASN A 541 -22.69 -10.42 9.07
C ASN A 541 -23.72 -9.35 8.65
N ILE A 542 -23.95 -9.23 7.35
CA ILE A 542 -24.95 -8.32 6.79
C ILE A 542 -26.27 -9.04 6.57
N VAL A 543 -27.37 -8.42 6.97
CA VAL A 543 -28.71 -9.01 6.86
C VAL A 543 -29.67 -7.98 6.27
N ASP A 544 -30.54 -8.42 5.36
CA ASP A 544 -31.64 -7.60 4.88
C ASP A 544 -32.60 -7.29 6.04
N VAL A 545 -32.69 -6.02 6.41
CA VAL A 545 -33.56 -5.53 7.48
C VAL A 545 -34.79 -4.81 6.93
N THR A 546 -35.12 -4.95 5.63
CA THR A 546 -36.35 -4.39 5.05
C THR A 546 -37.58 -4.87 5.82
N GLU A 547 -37.60 -6.15 6.15
CA GLU A 547 -38.44 -6.72 7.21
C GLU A 547 -37.53 -7.09 8.39
N MET A 548 -37.88 -6.67 9.61
CA MET A 548 -37.01 -6.84 10.78
C MET A 548 -36.86 -8.33 11.15
N PRO A 549 -35.64 -8.91 11.14
CA PRO A 549 -35.42 -10.33 11.39
C PRO A 549 -35.31 -10.63 12.89
N PHE A 550 -36.42 -10.44 13.63
CA PHE A 550 -36.43 -10.56 15.10
C PHE A 550 -35.86 -11.88 15.64
N GLU A 551 -36.17 -13.01 15.01
CA GLU A 551 -35.67 -14.32 15.43
C GLU A 551 -34.14 -14.42 15.28
N ALA A 552 -33.59 -13.96 14.15
CA ALA A 552 -32.14 -13.97 13.91
C ALA A 552 -31.41 -13.02 14.87
N ILE A 553 -31.99 -11.86 15.19
CA ILE A 553 -31.43 -10.94 16.19
C ILE A 553 -31.45 -11.58 17.58
N ALA A 554 -32.53 -12.26 17.96
CA ALA A 554 -32.63 -12.94 19.26
C ALA A 554 -31.64 -14.09 19.41
N GLU A 555 -31.34 -14.84 18.34
CA GLU A 555 -30.34 -15.91 18.33
C GLU A 555 -28.91 -15.43 18.64
N LEU A 556 -28.59 -14.18 18.31
CA LEU A 556 -27.29 -13.56 18.61
C LEU A 556 -27.14 -13.17 20.09
N ALA A 557 -28.22 -13.23 20.87
CA ALA A 557 -28.27 -12.85 22.28
C ALA A 557 -27.58 -11.48 22.56
N PRO A 558 -28.01 -10.38 21.92
CA PRO A 558 -27.36 -9.09 22.08
C PRO A 558 -27.50 -8.52 23.50
N ASP A 559 -26.48 -7.80 23.94
CA ASP A 559 -26.49 -6.98 25.15
C ASP A 559 -27.03 -5.56 24.88
N LEU A 560 -26.98 -5.13 23.61
CA LEU A 560 -27.42 -3.82 23.13
C LEU A 560 -27.77 -3.92 21.63
N ILE A 561 -28.90 -3.31 21.26
CA ILE A 561 -29.32 -3.11 19.88
C ILE A 561 -29.22 -1.60 19.57
N LEU A 562 -28.47 -1.25 18.54
CA LEU A 562 -28.41 0.10 17.99
C LEU A 562 -29.49 0.24 16.91
N ALA A 563 -30.41 1.19 17.11
CA ALA A 563 -31.48 1.48 16.15
C ALA A 563 -31.69 2.99 15.95
N THR A 564 -30.65 3.81 16.07
CA THR A 564 -30.79 5.27 16.15
C THR A 564 -31.26 5.90 14.84
N ASP A 565 -31.03 5.25 13.70
CA ASP A 565 -31.54 5.70 12.40
C ASP A 565 -32.43 4.65 11.71
N ARG A 566 -33.21 3.90 12.50
CA ARG A 566 -34.21 2.97 11.96
C ARG A 566 -35.53 3.68 11.62
N ASN A 567 -35.95 3.58 10.36
CA ASN A 567 -37.12 4.30 9.80
C ASN A 567 -38.49 3.82 10.32
N ARG A 568 -38.61 2.55 10.73
CA ARG A 568 -39.83 1.93 11.27
C ARG A 568 -39.73 1.63 12.75
N LEU A 569 -38.80 2.29 13.45
CA LEU A 569 -38.51 1.96 14.83
C LEU A 569 -39.74 2.04 15.73
N GLU A 570 -40.63 3.02 15.55
CA GLU A 570 -41.84 3.15 16.37
C GLU A 570 -42.73 1.89 16.36
N GLU A 571 -42.77 1.19 15.23
CA GLU A 571 -43.54 -0.05 15.06
C GLU A 571 -42.79 -1.28 15.61
N GLU A 572 -41.45 -1.24 15.59
CA GLU A 572 -40.57 -2.38 15.88
C GLU A 572 -39.96 -2.32 17.30
N TYR A 573 -40.01 -1.16 17.96
CA TYR A 573 -39.27 -0.85 19.18
C TYR A 573 -39.63 -1.78 20.34
N GLU A 574 -40.92 -2.04 20.55
CA GLU A 574 -41.38 -2.91 21.63
C GLU A 574 -40.84 -4.33 21.46
N GLN A 575 -40.82 -4.85 20.23
CA GLN A 575 -40.34 -6.20 19.91
C GLN A 575 -38.81 -6.29 20.02
N LEU A 576 -38.07 -5.31 19.51
CA LEU A 576 -36.60 -5.24 19.69
C LEU A 576 -36.22 -5.13 21.17
N SER A 577 -36.97 -4.32 21.94
CA SER A 577 -36.74 -4.13 23.38
C SER A 577 -37.07 -5.36 24.22
N GLN A 578 -37.86 -6.31 23.71
CA GLN A 578 -38.05 -7.62 24.34
C GLN A 578 -36.83 -8.55 24.14
N ILE A 579 -36.01 -8.30 23.11
CA ILE A 579 -34.78 -9.06 22.84
C ILE A 579 -33.63 -8.53 23.69
N ALA A 580 -33.35 -7.22 23.62
CA ALA A 580 -32.29 -6.55 24.35
C ALA A 580 -32.54 -5.04 24.48
N PRO A 581 -31.85 -4.32 25.38
CA PRO A 581 -31.90 -2.86 25.42
C PRO A 581 -31.69 -2.27 24.02
N THR A 582 -32.66 -1.51 23.53
CA THR A 582 -32.68 -0.97 22.17
C THR A 582 -32.53 0.55 22.20
N LEU A 583 -31.42 1.07 21.69
CA LEU A 583 -31.14 2.51 21.65
C LEU A 583 -31.88 3.15 20.48
N SER A 584 -32.88 3.99 20.79
CA SER A 584 -33.56 4.84 19.81
C SER A 584 -32.81 6.15 19.54
N TYR A 585 -33.19 6.83 18.48
CA TYR A 585 -32.90 8.26 18.28
C TYR A 585 -33.28 9.11 19.49
N ALA A 586 -32.68 10.29 19.60
CA ALA A 586 -32.96 11.31 20.60
C ALA A 586 -34.26 12.05 20.29
N GLU A 587 -34.41 12.57 19.07
CA GLU A 587 -35.53 13.42 18.68
C GLU A 587 -36.50 12.72 17.71
N GLY A 588 -35.96 12.10 16.67
CA GLY A 588 -36.76 11.48 15.61
C GLY A 588 -35.92 10.80 14.55
N TYR A 589 -36.54 9.95 13.73
CA TYR A 589 -35.88 9.38 12.55
C TYR A 589 -35.31 10.49 11.66
N ASN A 590 -34.01 10.43 11.38
CA ASN A 590 -33.23 11.42 10.62
C ASN A 590 -33.31 12.87 11.14
N GLN A 591 -33.62 13.09 12.41
CA GLN A 591 -33.55 14.42 13.05
C GLN A 591 -32.24 14.62 13.83
N ASP A 592 -31.70 13.54 14.41
CA ASP A 592 -30.41 13.59 15.10
C ASP A 592 -29.27 13.80 14.10
N ASP A 593 -28.37 14.76 14.38
CA ASP A 593 -27.13 14.91 13.60
C ASP A 593 -26.13 13.77 13.90
N TRP A 594 -25.05 13.71 13.11
CA TRP A 594 -24.04 12.65 13.24
C TRP A 594 -23.28 12.71 14.58
N THR A 595 -23.12 13.91 15.17
CA THR A 595 -22.43 14.10 16.46
C THR A 595 -23.29 13.60 17.61
N THR A 596 -24.59 13.88 17.57
CA THR A 596 -25.60 13.39 18.51
C THR A 596 -25.69 11.87 18.44
N THR A 597 -25.75 11.32 17.22
CA THR A 597 -25.74 9.87 16.98
C THR A 597 -24.48 9.21 17.55
N THR A 598 -23.30 9.75 17.23
CA THR A 598 -22.00 9.23 17.71
C THR A 598 -21.88 9.33 19.24
N THR A 599 -22.33 10.44 19.83
CA THR A 599 -22.31 10.65 21.29
C THR A 599 -23.18 9.62 21.99
N ARG A 600 -24.43 9.44 21.53
CA ARG A 600 -25.40 8.51 22.15
C ARG A 600 -24.96 7.05 22.00
N ILE A 601 -24.44 6.67 20.85
CA ILE A 601 -23.88 5.34 20.63
C ILE A 601 -22.62 5.16 21.51
N GLY A 602 -21.77 6.18 21.62
CA GLY A 602 -20.65 6.20 22.56
C GLY A 602 -21.07 5.98 24.01
N GLU A 603 -22.08 6.70 24.50
CA GLU A 603 -22.63 6.52 25.84
C GLU A 603 -23.15 5.09 26.05
N ALA A 604 -23.89 4.54 25.09
CA ALA A 604 -24.44 3.20 25.14
C ALA A 604 -23.35 2.11 25.14
N LEU A 605 -22.31 2.28 24.33
CA LEU A 605 -21.15 1.38 24.26
C LEU A 605 -20.19 1.55 25.45
N GLY A 606 -20.36 2.59 26.26
CA GLY A 606 -19.47 2.92 27.37
C GLY A 606 -18.15 3.55 26.97
N ARG A 607 -18.20 4.30 25.89
CA ARG A 607 -17.09 4.98 25.25
C ARG A 607 -17.39 6.47 24.98
N PRO A 608 -17.87 7.25 25.98
CA PRO A 608 -18.17 8.67 25.76
C PRO A 608 -16.91 9.46 25.37
N ASP A 609 -15.76 9.17 25.99
CA ASP A 609 -14.48 9.81 25.65
C ASP A 609 -14.02 9.50 24.22
N ASP A 610 -14.25 8.27 23.74
CA ASP A 610 -13.94 7.92 22.34
C ASP A 610 -14.88 8.65 21.37
N ALA A 611 -16.16 8.81 21.74
CA ALA A 611 -17.11 9.57 20.92
C ALA A 611 -16.73 11.05 20.82
N GLU A 612 -16.39 11.69 21.93
CA GLU A 612 -15.88 13.06 21.92
C GLU A 612 -14.63 13.19 21.05
N ARG A 613 -13.70 12.24 21.16
CA ARG A 613 -12.48 12.22 20.35
C ARG A 613 -12.77 12.05 18.87
N VAL A 614 -13.59 11.06 18.49
CA VAL A 614 -13.95 10.80 17.10
C VAL A 614 -14.65 12.02 16.48
N ILE A 615 -15.52 12.67 17.23
CA ILE A 615 -16.19 13.91 16.81
C ILE A 615 -15.16 15.02 16.60
N ALA A 616 -14.24 15.22 17.54
CA ALA A 616 -13.19 16.24 17.44
C ALA A 616 -12.29 16.01 16.21
N GLU A 617 -11.80 14.78 16.01
CA GLU A 617 -10.94 14.44 14.86
C GLU A 617 -11.65 14.64 13.52
N THR A 618 -12.94 14.29 13.43
CA THR A 618 -13.70 14.48 12.19
C THR A 618 -13.98 15.96 11.95
N ASN A 619 -14.24 16.77 12.98
CA ASN A 619 -14.33 18.23 12.84
C ASN A 619 -12.99 18.84 12.41
N GLU A 620 -11.86 18.36 12.94
CA GLU A 620 -10.53 18.77 12.48
C GLU A 620 -10.30 18.44 11.01
N ALA A 621 -10.76 17.28 10.54
CA ALA A 621 -10.67 16.90 9.12
C ALA A 621 -11.50 17.84 8.23
N ILE A 622 -12.68 18.27 8.67
CA ILE A 622 -13.51 19.25 7.97
C ILE A 622 -12.81 20.62 7.91
N GLU A 623 -12.24 21.09 9.02
CA GLU A 623 -11.48 22.35 9.04
C GLU A 623 -10.21 22.31 8.19
N ALA A 624 -9.52 21.17 8.18
CA ALA A 624 -8.39 20.93 7.29
C ALA A 624 -8.83 21.00 5.83
N ALA A 625 -9.94 20.34 5.48
CA ALA A 625 -10.51 20.38 4.13
C ALA A 625 -10.90 21.81 3.69
N LYS A 626 -11.55 22.59 4.56
CA LYS A 626 -11.80 24.03 4.31
C LYS A 626 -10.52 24.79 4.00
N SER A 627 -9.46 24.51 4.74
CA SER A 627 -8.17 25.18 4.59
C SER A 627 -7.44 24.77 3.32
N THR A 628 -7.60 23.51 2.88
CA THR A 628 -7.05 22.98 1.63
C THR A 628 -7.79 23.51 0.40
N TYR A 629 -9.10 23.74 0.51
CA TYR A 629 -9.95 24.19 -0.59
C TYR A 629 -10.62 25.56 -0.31
N PRO A 630 -9.84 26.63 -0.06
CA PRO A 630 -10.39 27.94 0.31
C PRO A 630 -11.22 28.58 -0.82
N GLN A 631 -11.02 28.15 -2.06
CA GLN A 631 -11.78 28.60 -3.23
C GLN A 631 -13.27 28.20 -3.21
N LEU A 632 -13.66 27.23 -2.36
CA LEU A 632 -15.06 26.81 -2.25
C LEU A 632 -15.91 27.80 -1.45
N ALA A 633 -15.28 28.63 -0.63
CA ALA A 633 -15.98 29.56 0.23
C ALA A 633 -16.83 30.56 -0.57
N GLY A 634 -18.14 30.59 -0.28
CA GLY A 634 -19.12 31.46 -0.92
C GLY A 634 -19.64 30.97 -2.27
N LEU A 635 -19.14 29.86 -2.82
CA LEU A 635 -19.67 29.29 -4.05
C LEU A 635 -21.05 28.68 -3.83
N THR A 636 -21.95 28.93 -4.77
CA THR A 636 -23.27 28.33 -4.76
C THR A 636 -23.23 26.89 -5.28
N PHE A 637 -24.04 26.01 -4.71
CA PHE A 637 -24.20 24.65 -5.22
C PHE A 637 -25.67 24.25 -5.36
N THR A 638 -25.92 23.35 -6.30
CA THR A 638 -27.15 22.58 -6.41
C THR A 638 -26.81 21.10 -6.31
N LEU A 639 -27.62 20.33 -5.56
CA LEU A 639 -27.41 18.90 -5.35
C LEU A 639 -28.74 18.14 -5.48
N GLY A 640 -28.74 16.94 -6.07
CA GLY A 640 -29.91 16.06 -5.98
C GLY A 640 -29.83 14.77 -6.81
N PRO A 641 -30.64 13.75 -6.48
CA PRO A 641 -30.79 12.56 -7.29
C PRO A 641 -31.65 12.76 -8.53
N VAL A 642 -31.20 12.12 -9.62
CA VAL A 642 -31.84 12.09 -10.93
C VAL A 642 -32.56 10.76 -11.11
N THR A 643 -33.83 10.82 -11.49
CA THR A 643 -34.65 9.63 -11.80
C THR A 643 -34.49 9.21 -13.26
N GLY A 644 -34.91 7.99 -13.59
CA GLY A 644 -34.72 7.41 -14.93
C GLY A 644 -35.44 8.15 -16.07
N ASP A 645 -36.39 9.02 -15.76
CA ASP A 645 -37.09 9.89 -16.71
C ASP A 645 -36.43 11.28 -16.87
N GLY A 646 -35.30 11.52 -16.20
CA GLY A 646 -34.57 12.80 -16.24
C GLY A 646 -35.08 13.85 -15.25
N THR A 647 -36.07 13.53 -14.42
CA THR A 647 -36.52 14.42 -13.34
C THR A 647 -35.44 14.52 -12.25
N VAL A 648 -35.25 15.72 -11.70
CA VAL A 648 -34.26 15.96 -10.62
C VAL A 648 -34.97 16.28 -9.31
N ASN A 649 -34.75 15.46 -8.29
CA ASN A 649 -35.25 15.69 -6.93
C ASN A 649 -34.23 16.53 -6.15
N THR A 650 -34.09 17.80 -6.52
CA THR A 650 -33.07 18.70 -5.95
C THR A 650 -33.29 18.98 -4.47
N ILE A 651 -32.20 19.19 -3.73
CA ILE A 651 -32.20 19.59 -2.33
C ILE A 651 -32.50 21.09 -2.26
N ASN A 652 -33.57 21.47 -1.54
CA ASN A 652 -33.99 22.87 -1.38
C ASN A 652 -33.99 23.37 0.07
N SER A 653 -33.50 22.57 1.01
CA SER A 653 -33.40 22.93 2.42
C SER A 653 -31.95 22.91 2.88
N THR A 654 -31.55 23.94 3.63
CA THR A 654 -30.23 23.99 4.27
C THR A 654 -30.12 23.06 5.48
N ALA A 655 -31.24 22.51 5.96
CA ALA A 655 -31.29 21.51 7.03
C ALA A 655 -31.15 20.07 6.50
N ASP A 656 -30.90 19.89 5.20
CA ASP A 656 -30.58 18.58 4.64
C ASP A 656 -29.11 18.25 4.91
N ALA A 657 -28.83 17.01 5.32
CA ALA A 657 -27.50 16.57 5.70
C ALA A 657 -26.44 16.76 4.59
N SER A 658 -26.79 16.51 3.32
CA SER A 658 -25.86 16.73 2.22
C SER A 658 -25.60 18.22 1.97
N ALA A 659 -26.61 19.07 2.19
CA ALA A 659 -26.45 20.52 2.11
C ALA A 659 -25.59 21.04 3.27
N GLU A 660 -25.77 20.51 4.48
CA GLU A 660 -24.95 20.83 5.65
C GLU A 660 -23.49 20.39 5.47
N PHE A 661 -23.24 19.23 4.84
CA PHE A 661 -21.89 18.77 4.51
C PHE A 661 -21.12 19.81 3.67
N LEU A 662 -21.75 20.34 2.61
CA LEU A 662 -21.14 21.35 1.74
C LEU A 662 -21.12 22.74 2.39
N ALA A 663 -22.12 23.09 3.21
CA ALA A 663 -22.14 24.33 3.98
C ALA A 663 -21.02 24.37 5.02
N GLN A 664 -20.69 23.22 5.61
CA GLN A 664 -19.51 23.00 6.44
C GLN A 664 -18.20 23.11 5.65
N LEU A 665 -18.20 23.43 4.36
CA LEU A 665 -17.00 23.77 3.59
C LEU A 665 -17.01 25.24 3.13
N GLY A 666 -17.99 26.01 3.61
CA GLY A 666 -18.18 27.41 3.25
C GLY A 666 -19.01 27.62 1.99
N MET A 667 -19.55 26.57 1.36
CA MET A 667 -20.42 26.70 0.19
C MET A 667 -21.85 27.09 0.59
N VAL A 668 -22.63 27.58 -0.37
CA VAL A 668 -23.99 28.10 -0.15
C VAL A 668 -24.98 27.35 -1.03
N LEU A 669 -26.05 26.78 -0.46
CA LEU A 669 -27.09 26.15 -1.27
C LEU A 669 -27.76 27.20 -2.18
N SER A 670 -27.95 26.88 -3.46
CA SER A 670 -28.40 27.84 -4.47
C SER A 670 -29.72 28.53 -4.08
N PRO A 671 -29.78 29.88 -4.15
CA PRO A 671 -31.03 30.63 -3.93
C PRO A 671 -32.16 30.22 -4.89
N ALA A 672 -31.80 29.76 -6.09
CA ALA A 672 -32.77 29.31 -7.08
C ALA A 672 -33.56 28.10 -6.55
N VAL A 673 -32.87 27.06 -6.09
CA VAL A 673 -33.52 25.85 -5.59
C VAL A 673 -34.18 26.05 -4.23
N THR A 674 -33.59 26.85 -3.33
CA THR A 674 -34.19 27.14 -2.01
C THR A 674 -35.48 27.96 -2.09
N SER A 675 -35.71 28.67 -3.21
CA SER A 675 -36.98 29.38 -3.45
C SER A 675 -38.12 28.48 -3.94
N LEU A 676 -37.82 27.24 -4.33
CA LEU A 676 -38.81 26.30 -4.86
C LEU A 676 -39.64 25.68 -3.73
N PRO A 677 -40.93 25.41 -3.97
CA PRO A 677 -41.75 24.70 -3.01
C PRO A 677 -41.22 23.28 -2.78
N SER A 678 -41.25 22.83 -1.54
CA SER A 678 -40.95 21.43 -1.23
C SER A 678 -42.00 20.51 -1.86
N SER A 679 -41.52 19.38 -2.38
CA SER A 679 -42.29 18.26 -2.87
C SER A 679 -42.95 17.48 -1.73
N GLY A 680 -43.47 16.28 -2.02
CA GLY A 680 -43.94 15.36 -0.99
C GLY A 680 -42.84 14.85 -0.05
N ILE A 681 -41.56 15.07 -0.38
CA ILE A 681 -40.42 14.78 0.48
C ILE A 681 -39.92 16.11 1.07
N PRO A 682 -39.92 16.27 2.41
CA PRO A 682 -39.42 17.47 3.07
C PRO A 682 -37.97 17.79 2.64
N GLY A 683 -37.70 19.07 2.32
CA GLY A 683 -36.37 19.50 1.89
C GLY A 683 -35.95 19.04 0.49
N ARG A 684 -36.90 18.59 -0.34
CA ARG A 684 -36.69 18.29 -1.75
C ARG A 684 -37.64 19.10 -2.62
N ALA A 685 -37.16 19.67 -3.72
CA ALA A 685 -37.99 20.18 -4.80
C ALA A 685 -37.88 19.25 -6.02
N ILE A 686 -38.94 19.17 -6.82
CA ILE A 686 -38.95 18.40 -8.07
C ILE A 686 -38.74 19.37 -9.23
N ILE A 687 -37.73 19.12 -10.06
CA ILE A 687 -37.47 19.87 -11.30
C ILE A 687 -37.71 18.92 -12.48
N SER A 688 -38.67 19.27 -13.34
CA SER A 688 -38.95 18.47 -14.53
C SER A 688 -37.87 18.66 -15.61
N PRO A 689 -37.76 17.74 -16.58
CA PRO A 689 -36.82 17.87 -17.70
C PRO A 689 -36.95 19.17 -18.50
N GLU A 690 -38.10 19.84 -18.44
CA GLU A 690 -38.38 21.13 -19.07
C GLU A 690 -37.93 22.35 -18.25
N GLU A 691 -37.61 22.18 -16.97
CA GLU A 691 -37.27 23.26 -16.01
C GLU A 691 -35.82 23.15 -15.51
N LEU A 692 -34.97 22.36 -16.18
CA LEU A 692 -33.58 22.06 -15.76
C LEU A 692 -32.70 23.31 -15.59
N GLU A 693 -33.04 24.43 -16.23
CA GLU A 693 -32.34 25.72 -16.04
C GLU A 693 -32.36 26.21 -14.58
N LEU A 694 -33.34 25.78 -13.78
CA LEU A 694 -33.44 26.11 -12.36
C LEU A 694 -32.36 25.47 -11.49
N LEU A 695 -31.58 24.52 -12.04
CA LEU A 695 -30.49 23.85 -11.33
C LEU A 695 -29.19 24.66 -11.28
N ASP A 696 -29.09 25.75 -12.06
CA ASP A 696 -27.83 26.49 -12.19
C ASP A 696 -27.29 27.00 -10.85
N ALA A 697 -25.97 26.89 -10.70
CA ALA A 697 -25.18 27.26 -9.53
C ALA A 697 -23.70 27.35 -9.94
N ASP A 698 -22.83 27.81 -9.04
CA ASP A 698 -21.38 27.76 -9.31
C ASP A 698 -20.88 26.31 -9.47
N VAL A 699 -21.50 25.35 -8.78
CA VAL A 699 -21.23 23.90 -8.93
C VAL A 699 -22.53 23.12 -8.94
N LEU A 700 -22.71 22.25 -9.95
CA LEU A 700 -23.86 21.36 -10.05
C LEU A 700 -23.46 19.92 -9.72
N LEU A 701 -23.96 19.37 -8.62
CA LEU A 701 -23.68 17.99 -8.20
C LEU A 701 -24.92 17.14 -8.40
N LEU A 702 -24.87 16.10 -9.24
CA LEU A 702 -26.02 15.21 -9.43
C LEU A 702 -25.65 13.77 -9.16
N THR A 703 -26.62 13.02 -8.61
CA THR A 703 -26.46 11.61 -8.25
C THR A 703 -27.41 10.78 -9.10
N PHE A 704 -27.00 9.57 -9.48
CA PHE A 704 -27.75 8.76 -10.45
C PHE A 704 -28.11 7.40 -9.89
N ASN A 705 -29.40 7.08 -9.90
CA ASN A 705 -29.90 5.79 -9.42
C ASN A 705 -29.64 4.65 -10.42
N THR A 706 -29.41 4.98 -11.70
CA THR A 706 -29.06 4.01 -12.75
C THR A 706 -28.10 4.66 -13.75
N PRO A 707 -27.22 3.89 -14.42
CA PRO A 707 -26.38 4.41 -15.50
C PRO A 707 -27.18 5.04 -16.66
N ASP A 708 -28.38 4.52 -16.93
CA ASP A 708 -29.27 5.04 -17.98
C ASP A 708 -29.80 6.43 -17.65
N ALA A 709 -30.03 6.75 -16.37
CA ALA A 709 -30.49 8.07 -15.92
C ALA A 709 -29.45 9.15 -16.23
N GLN A 710 -28.16 8.86 -16.03
CA GLN A 710 -27.07 9.79 -16.35
C GLN A 710 -27.02 10.08 -17.85
N THR A 711 -26.99 9.02 -18.66
CA THR A 711 -26.95 9.15 -20.12
C THR A 711 -28.15 9.93 -20.65
N THR A 712 -29.34 9.67 -20.09
CA THR A 712 -30.59 10.36 -20.48
C THR A 712 -30.53 11.85 -20.16
N LEU A 713 -30.06 12.22 -18.97
CA LEU A 713 -29.94 13.62 -18.58
C LEU A 713 -28.87 14.36 -19.39
N GLU A 714 -27.70 13.75 -19.58
CA GLU A 714 -26.59 14.36 -20.33
C GLU A 714 -26.91 14.53 -21.82
N ALA A 715 -27.84 13.75 -22.37
CA ALA A 715 -28.36 13.90 -23.73
C ALA A 715 -29.44 14.99 -23.86
N ASN A 716 -29.96 15.54 -22.77
CA ASN A 716 -31.01 16.56 -22.79
C ASN A 716 -30.46 17.93 -23.20
N GLU A 717 -31.04 18.56 -24.22
CA GLU A 717 -30.60 19.86 -24.74
C GLU A 717 -30.70 21.00 -23.71
N LEU A 718 -31.68 20.97 -22.81
CA LEU A 718 -31.84 21.96 -21.74
C LEU A 718 -30.80 21.78 -20.64
N PHE A 719 -30.43 20.52 -20.34
CA PHE A 719 -29.32 20.24 -19.42
C PHE A 719 -27.99 20.81 -19.93
N GLN A 720 -27.70 20.60 -21.22
CA GLN A 720 -26.49 21.14 -21.87
C GLN A 720 -26.46 22.68 -21.95
N GLN A 721 -27.61 23.34 -21.76
CA GLN A 721 -27.71 24.80 -21.75
C GLN A 721 -27.47 25.42 -20.37
N ILE A 722 -27.42 24.63 -19.30
CA ILE A 722 -27.13 25.12 -17.95
C ILE A 722 -25.72 25.73 -17.94
N PRO A 723 -25.55 27.00 -17.49
CA PRO A 723 -24.24 27.66 -17.44
C PRO A 723 -23.16 26.84 -16.72
N ALA A 724 -23.48 26.23 -15.57
CA ALA A 724 -22.57 25.33 -14.87
C ALA A 724 -22.08 24.16 -15.75
N VAL A 725 -22.97 23.55 -16.54
CA VAL A 725 -22.63 22.43 -17.44
C VAL A 725 -21.73 22.91 -18.58
N GLN A 726 -22.03 24.06 -19.19
CA GLN A 726 -21.22 24.64 -20.26
C GLN A 726 -19.81 25.01 -19.81
N GLN A 727 -19.65 25.35 -18.53
CA GLN A 727 -18.37 25.69 -17.91
C GLN A 727 -17.61 24.48 -17.38
N GLY A 728 -18.13 23.25 -17.55
CA GLY A 728 -17.51 22.03 -17.01
C GLY A 728 -17.65 21.87 -15.50
N ARG A 729 -18.57 22.60 -14.86
CA ARG A 729 -18.77 22.66 -13.40
C ARG A 729 -19.85 21.69 -12.89
N TYR A 730 -20.19 20.70 -13.71
CA TYR A 730 -21.09 19.62 -13.36
C TYR A 730 -20.30 18.39 -12.89
N VAL A 731 -20.67 17.86 -11.73
CA VAL A 731 -20.04 16.70 -11.09
C VAL A 731 -21.08 15.60 -10.91
N ALA A 732 -20.87 14.48 -11.60
CA ALA A 732 -21.63 13.25 -11.37
C ALA A 732 -21.06 12.51 -10.15
N LEU A 733 -21.91 12.26 -9.16
CA LEU A 733 -21.57 11.50 -7.97
C LEU A 733 -22.17 10.09 -8.07
N ASP A 734 -21.34 9.09 -7.76
CA ASP A 734 -21.80 7.72 -7.59
C ASP A 734 -22.66 7.57 -6.32
N LEU A 735 -23.44 6.49 -6.27
CA LEU A 735 -24.39 6.24 -5.19
C LEU A 735 -23.71 6.07 -3.81
N PRO A 736 -22.56 5.38 -3.67
CA PRO A 736 -21.82 5.37 -2.40
C PRO A 736 -21.42 6.77 -1.93
N THR A 737 -20.90 7.62 -2.81
CA THR A 737 -20.54 9.01 -2.47
C THR A 737 -21.77 9.83 -2.06
N ALA A 738 -22.89 9.65 -2.76
CA ALA A 738 -24.16 10.29 -2.42
C ALA A 738 -24.66 9.90 -1.03
N LEU A 739 -24.58 8.61 -0.70
CA LEU A 739 -24.94 8.10 0.62
C LEU A 739 -24.03 8.64 1.72
N ALA A 740 -22.73 8.74 1.46
CA ALA A 740 -21.76 9.21 2.44
C ALA A 740 -22.07 10.62 2.97
N ILE A 741 -22.48 11.51 2.06
CA ILE A 741 -22.86 12.90 2.40
C ILE A 741 -24.33 13.05 2.82
N GLY A 742 -25.21 12.15 2.34
CA GLY A 742 -26.64 12.18 2.67
C GLY A 742 -26.99 11.58 4.03
N PHE A 743 -26.16 10.67 4.54
CA PHE A 743 -26.31 10.07 5.86
C PHE A 743 -24.97 10.15 6.61
N PRO A 744 -24.55 11.36 7.03
CA PRO A 744 -23.23 11.58 7.56
C PRO A 744 -22.99 10.81 8.86
N SER A 745 -21.81 10.23 8.96
CA SER A 745 -21.21 9.62 10.13
C SER A 745 -19.74 10.06 10.22
N ALA A 746 -19.07 9.77 11.33
CA ALA A 746 -17.66 10.12 11.47
C ALA A 746 -16.76 9.49 10.37
N LEU A 747 -17.11 8.28 9.90
CA LEU A 747 -16.40 7.58 8.82
C LEU A 747 -16.83 8.10 7.45
N SER A 748 -18.13 8.24 7.21
CA SER A 748 -18.65 8.63 5.90
C SER A 748 -18.28 10.06 5.54
N ILE A 749 -18.16 10.97 6.52
CA ILE A 749 -17.71 12.35 6.29
C ILE A 749 -16.30 12.34 5.72
N ARG A 750 -15.37 11.58 6.30
CA ARG A 750 -13.97 11.52 5.82
C ARG A 750 -13.91 11.00 4.38
N TYR A 751 -14.64 9.92 4.10
CA TYR A 751 -14.79 9.39 2.75
C TYR A 751 -15.41 10.42 1.78
N GLY A 752 -16.46 11.13 2.22
CA GLY A 752 -17.11 12.17 1.45
C GLY A 752 -16.15 13.31 1.08
N LEU A 753 -15.29 13.75 2.01
CA LEU A 753 -14.26 14.77 1.75
C LEU A 753 -13.30 14.27 0.65
N ASP A 754 -12.83 13.03 0.75
CA ASP A 754 -11.89 12.44 -0.21
C ASP A 754 -12.50 12.24 -1.61
N GLN A 755 -13.80 11.92 -1.69
CA GLN A 755 -14.47 11.64 -2.96
C GLN A 755 -15.04 12.89 -3.64
N VAL A 756 -15.53 13.86 -2.88
CA VAL A 756 -16.26 15.03 -3.41
C VAL A 756 -15.29 16.17 -3.74
N LEU A 757 -14.36 16.51 -2.84
CA LEU A 757 -13.58 17.74 -2.98
C LEU A 757 -12.62 17.77 -4.16
N PRO A 758 -11.89 16.68 -4.47
CA PRO A 758 -11.06 16.66 -5.68
C PRO A 758 -11.88 16.85 -6.96
N LYS A 759 -13.09 16.26 -7.03
CA LYS A 759 -13.99 16.39 -8.19
C LYS A 759 -14.51 17.82 -8.34
N VAL A 760 -14.95 18.44 -7.24
CA VAL A 760 -15.41 19.83 -7.23
C VAL A 760 -14.27 20.79 -7.57
N ALA A 761 -13.09 20.59 -6.99
CA ALA A 761 -11.92 21.42 -7.27
C ALA A 761 -11.48 21.30 -8.74
N ALA A 762 -11.49 20.09 -9.32
CA ALA A 762 -11.19 19.88 -10.73
C ALA A 762 -12.22 20.54 -11.65
N ALA A 763 -13.51 20.53 -11.27
CA ALA A 763 -14.57 21.18 -12.04
C ALA A 763 -14.46 22.72 -12.03
N LEU A 764 -13.78 23.30 -11.03
CA LEU A 764 -13.56 24.74 -10.89
C LEU A 764 -12.24 25.25 -11.51
N ALA A 765 -11.33 24.34 -11.87
CA ALA A 765 -10.02 24.65 -12.47
C ALA A 765 -10.16 24.89 -13.99
#